data_AF-A0AAV4K5E7-F1
#
_entry.id   AF-A0AAV4K5E7-F1
#
_cell.length_a   1.000
_cell.length_b   1.000
_cell.length_c   1.000
_cell.angle_alpha   90.00
_cell.angle_beta   90.00
_cell.angle_gamma   90.00
#
_symmetry.space_group_name_H-M   'P 1'
#
loop_
_entity.id
_entity.type
_entity.pdbx_description
1 polymer ?
#
loop_
_entity_poly.entity_id
_entity_poly.type
_entity_poly.pdbx_seq_one_letter_code
_entity_poly.pdbx_strand_id
1 'polypeptide(L)'
;MRVTFPETLTVTDNYGYGRYGELGLSAGGRLFNPTNGNVTTTLEQNAARKIVLDDANTAQNPANLPYLSAEGTRRTGDTVTGLSGVLHYANNVFKVEPTVAPTFADTNPRPAQPKDVGGSLKVAGANVLNYFTTFTSNDRGADSAYEFQRQKTKVVNALRGLDADIVTLMEVQNNGDVALNDLVTSLNAAYGTDTYRAVQTGTIGTDAIKVAIIYKPARVNLVGKYQVDTNAIHSRPPLAQTFQDKQGGGVLTVVANHLKSKGSCPTSGDVDRGEGCWNELRTQQAQALLGFVDRLKTLSGDMDVLLMGDFNAYGAEKPIQTLQSGGFVSENLRIPAEDRYSYQFGGQFGYLDHALASTNLDTQVTGVTEWHINADEPTLADYNVEYKQNPECRTSTCTSPDLWQNNPFRASDHDPVLIGLQLTRDEVRPDFTLSVSGTAAATAAQPYTLNLTTSALPDTLTVNWGDGQTETLSSGATTATHAYASAGTYTVTVTATANGQTQTAVQTVTVSAAPVVVTPPTSASKLVISEVYGGGGNSGATYTNDFIEIFNAGTTSVNLGGYSVQYASATGTSWAVTPLTSVNLAPGQSYLVQQAKGAGGTTPLPTPDASGTLAMSGSAGQVALVEGTAKITGSTDAGVRDYVAYSGLSSSTSAARLSPCTDTDAASDFKAGAPTPQNTGAAPVNCVTPQ
;
A
#
# COMPACT_ATOMS: atom_id res chain seq x y z
N MET A 1 -16.01 21.72 -51.30
CA MET A 1 -14.91 21.11 -52.12
C MET A 1 -15.27 19.66 -52.39
N ARG A 2 -15.18 19.12 -53.61
CA ARG A 2 -15.42 17.68 -53.83
C ARG A 2 -14.24 16.87 -53.31
N VAL A 3 -14.52 15.82 -52.54
CA VAL A 3 -13.53 14.91 -51.95
C VAL A 3 -13.91 13.46 -52.21
N THR A 4 -12.91 12.58 -52.22
CA THR A 4 -13.06 11.12 -52.28
C THR A 4 -12.10 10.50 -51.28
N PHE A 5 -12.62 9.64 -50.40
CA PHE A 5 -11.87 8.81 -49.48
C PHE A 5 -11.80 7.40 -50.08
N PRO A 6 -10.69 7.03 -50.74
CA PRO A 6 -10.56 5.72 -51.38
C PRO A 6 -10.43 4.59 -50.35
N GLU A 7 -9.94 4.87 -49.15
CA GLU A 7 -9.85 3.90 -48.07
C GLU A 7 -11.21 3.47 -47.50
N THR A 8 -11.18 2.38 -46.75
CA THR A 8 -12.29 1.97 -45.88
C THR A 8 -12.29 2.84 -44.62
N LEU A 9 -13.43 3.45 -44.34
CA LEU A 9 -13.70 4.19 -43.11
C LEU A 9 -14.62 3.36 -42.21
N THR A 10 -14.45 3.51 -40.89
CA THR A 10 -15.24 2.84 -39.85
C THR A 10 -16.17 3.83 -39.18
N VAL A 11 -17.45 3.48 -39.02
CA VAL A 11 -18.40 4.22 -38.20
C VAL A 11 -17.90 4.19 -36.76
N THR A 12 -17.56 5.36 -36.21
CA THR A 12 -17.01 5.50 -34.86
C THR A 12 -17.97 6.27 -33.94
N ASP A 13 -18.93 7.00 -34.51
CA ASP A 13 -19.93 7.75 -33.78
C ASP A 13 -21.30 7.70 -34.46
N ASN A 14 -22.34 7.41 -33.69
CA ASN A 14 -23.73 7.41 -34.13
C ASN A 14 -24.65 8.19 -33.18
N TYR A 15 -24.09 9.00 -32.26
CA TYR A 15 -24.88 9.79 -31.31
C TYR A 15 -25.76 10.82 -32.01
N GLY A 16 -25.23 11.50 -33.03
CA GLY A 16 -25.94 12.50 -33.82
C GLY A 16 -26.89 11.92 -34.86
N TYR A 17 -26.89 10.60 -35.07
CA TYR A 17 -27.51 9.99 -36.24
C TYR A 17 -29.03 10.17 -36.27
N GLY A 18 -29.71 9.87 -35.15
CA GLY A 18 -31.17 10.02 -35.06
C GLY A 18 -31.65 11.47 -35.12
N ARG A 19 -30.85 12.42 -34.62
CA ARG A 19 -31.23 13.83 -34.50
C ARG A 19 -30.82 14.68 -35.69
N TYR A 20 -29.68 14.39 -36.30
CA TYR A 20 -29.06 15.23 -37.32
C TYR A 20 -28.72 14.47 -38.61
N GLY A 21 -29.00 13.17 -38.70
CA GLY A 21 -28.58 12.37 -39.86
C GLY A 21 -27.06 12.19 -39.97
N GLU A 22 -26.33 12.46 -38.88
CA GLU A 22 -24.86 12.50 -38.89
C GLU A 22 -24.24 11.20 -38.36
N LEU A 23 -23.25 10.68 -39.08
CA LEU A 23 -22.41 9.56 -38.64
C LEU A 23 -20.94 10.00 -38.58
N GLY A 24 -20.29 9.81 -37.45
CA GLY A 24 -18.84 9.98 -37.35
C GLY A 24 -18.13 8.78 -37.97
N LEU A 25 -17.22 9.05 -38.88
CA LEU A 25 -16.37 8.07 -39.56
C LEU A 25 -14.91 8.27 -39.15
N SER A 26 -14.14 7.19 -39.17
CA SER A 26 -12.73 7.18 -38.83
C SER A 26 -11.92 6.37 -39.83
N ALA A 27 -10.74 6.88 -40.21
CA ALA A 27 -9.77 6.12 -40.99
C ALA A 27 -9.00 5.14 -40.08
N GLY A 28 -8.74 3.92 -40.56
CA GLY A 28 -7.89 2.94 -39.85
C GLY A 28 -8.55 2.20 -38.68
N GLY A 29 -9.88 2.04 -38.68
CA GLY A 29 -10.62 1.34 -37.63
C GLY A 29 -11.12 2.26 -36.51
N ARG A 30 -11.70 1.64 -35.47
CA ARG A 30 -12.21 2.32 -34.27
C ARG A 30 -11.16 3.18 -33.61
N LEU A 31 -11.61 4.25 -32.96
CA LEU A 31 -10.76 5.16 -32.20
C LEU A 31 -10.92 4.86 -30.71
N PHE A 32 -9.85 4.44 -30.05
CA PHE A 32 -9.87 4.21 -28.61
C PHE A 32 -9.39 5.44 -27.85
N ASN A 33 -9.99 5.70 -26.69
CA ASN A 33 -9.52 6.74 -25.80
C ASN A 33 -8.07 6.40 -25.34
N PRO A 34 -7.11 7.33 -25.42
CA PRO A 34 -5.73 7.06 -25.01
C PRO A 34 -5.59 6.59 -23.56
N THR A 35 -6.47 7.02 -22.65
CA THR A 35 -6.45 6.59 -21.24
C THR A 35 -7.10 5.22 -21.00
N ASN A 36 -7.59 4.56 -22.06
CA ASN A 36 -8.05 3.16 -22.01
C ASN A 36 -6.92 2.15 -21.80
N GLY A 37 -5.69 2.52 -22.17
CA GLY A 37 -4.50 1.69 -21.99
C GLY A 37 -4.31 0.59 -23.04
N ASN A 38 -5.12 0.55 -24.09
CA ASN A 38 -5.02 -0.42 -25.19
C ASN A 38 -4.41 0.15 -26.49
N VAL A 39 -4.11 1.45 -26.54
CA VAL A 39 -3.55 2.13 -27.72
C VAL A 39 -2.50 3.16 -27.32
N THR A 40 -1.60 3.50 -28.25
CA THR A 40 -0.58 4.55 -28.08
C THR A 40 -0.94 5.87 -28.79
N THR A 41 -2.12 5.95 -29.41
CA THR A 41 -2.58 7.15 -30.12
C THR A 41 -2.90 8.28 -29.15
N THR A 42 -2.71 9.53 -29.57
CA THR A 42 -3.15 10.71 -28.80
C THR A 42 -4.57 11.13 -29.19
N LEU A 43 -5.21 11.96 -28.36
CA LEU A 43 -6.52 12.56 -28.69
C LEU A 43 -6.46 13.38 -29.99
N GLU A 44 -5.35 14.08 -30.24
CA GLU A 44 -5.12 14.85 -31.46
C GLU A 44 -5.01 13.93 -32.69
N GLN A 45 -4.26 12.83 -32.57
CA GLN A 45 -4.17 11.83 -33.65
C GLN A 45 -5.53 11.18 -33.94
N ASN A 46 -6.33 10.91 -32.90
CA ASN A 46 -7.69 10.42 -33.08
C ASN A 46 -8.57 11.47 -33.78
N ALA A 47 -8.47 12.74 -33.39
CA ALA A 47 -9.21 13.84 -34.02
C ALA A 47 -8.85 14.01 -35.50
N ALA A 48 -7.57 13.90 -35.85
CA ALA A 48 -7.09 14.00 -37.23
C ALA A 48 -7.57 12.86 -38.15
N ARG A 49 -8.02 11.73 -37.57
CA ARG A 49 -8.53 10.57 -38.31
C ARG A 49 -10.05 10.60 -38.52
N LYS A 50 -10.77 11.61 -38.00
CA LYS A 50 -12.23 11.69 -38.03
C LYS A 50 -12.75 12.54 -39.18
N ILE A 51 -13.90 12.14 -39.70
CA ILE A 51 -14.75 12.95 -40.57
C ILE A 51 -16.21 12.65 -40.29
N VAL A 52 -17.11 13.62 -40.42
CA VAL A 52 -18.55 13.38 -40.27
C VAL A 52 -19.19 13.17 -41.64
N LEU A 53 -19.95 12.09 -41.80
CA LEU A 53 -20.90 11.92 -42.90
C LEU A 53 -22.20 12.62 -42.52
N ASP A 54 -22.65 13.51 -43.38
CA ASP A 54 -23.91 14.25 -43.25
C ASP A 54 -24.90 13.72 -44.31
N ASP A 55 -26.15 13.49 -43.94
CA ASP A 55 -27.16 12.95 -44.87
C ASP A 55 -27.74 13.99 -45.84
N ALA A 56 -27.25 15.23 -45.78
CA ALA A 56 -27.71 16.39 -46.53
C ALA A 56 -29.14 16.83 -46.19
N ASN A 57 -29.68 16.39 -45.04
CA ASN A 57 -30.94 16.87 -44.50
C ASN A 57 -30.70 17.85 -43.35
N THR A 58 -31.08 19.11 -43.56
CA THR A 58 -30.87 20.16 -42.56
C THR A 58 -31.91 20.16 -41.42
N ALA A 59 -32.91 19.28 -41.47
CA ALA A 59 -33.94 19.17 -40.43
C ALA A 59 -33.45 18.37 -39.22
N GLN A 60 -33.78 18.83 -38.01
CA GLN A 60 -33.63 17.99 -36.83
C GLN A 60 -34.70 16.91 -36.80
N ASN A 61 -34.33 15.72 -36.32
CA ASN A 61 -35.16 14.53 -36.18
C ASN A 61 -35.86 14.16 -37.50
N PRO A 62 -35.08 13.84 -38.54
CA PRO A 62 -35.62 13.60 -39.87
C PRO A 62 -36.62 12.44 -39.88
N ALA A 63 -37.67 12.57 -40.68
CA ALA A 63 -38.73 11.56 -40.79
C ALA A 63 -38.23 10.21 -41.36
N ASN A 64 -37.14 10.25 -42.12
CA ASN A 64 -36.51 9.09 -42.74
C ASN A 64 -35.02 9.10 -42.39
N LEU A 65 -34.50 7.97 -41.92
CA LEU A 65 -33.08 7.80 -41.61
C LEU A 65 -32.42 6.93 -42.69
N PRO A 66 -31.49 7.47 -43.48
CA PRO A 66 -30.78 6.71 -44.49
C PRO A 66 -29.67 5.86 -43.87
N TYR A 67 -29.19 4.83 -44.58
CA TYR A 67 -28.03 4.00 -44.20
C TYR A 67 -28.26 2.94 -43.11
N LEU A 68 -29.51 2.63 -42.76
CA LEU A 68 -29.81 1.50 -41.88
C LEU A 68 -29.42 0.17 -42.53
N SER A 69 -28.93 -0.76 -41.72
CA SER A 69 -28.69 -2.16 -42.07
C SER A 69 -30.00 -2.93 -42.23
N ALA A 70 -29.91 -4.21 -42.62
CA ALA A 70 -31.08 -5.11 -42.67
C ALA A 70 -31.74 -5.32 -41.29
N GLU A 71 -31.00 -5.08 -40.19
CA GLU A 71 -31.52 -5.16 -38.81
C GLU A 71 -32.20 -3.86 -38.35
N GLY A 72 -32.26 -2.85 -39.22
CA GLY A 72 -32.87 -1.55 -38.91
C GLY A 72 -32.03 -0.70 -37.96
N THR A 73 -30.70 -0.80 -38.01
CA THR A 73 -29.78 0.02 -37.20
C THR A 73 -28.55 0.41 -38.01
N ARG A 74 -27.70 1.30 -37.49
CA ARG A 74 -26.35 1.52 -38.00
C ARG A 74 -25.39 1.56 -36.82
N ARG A 75 -24.60 0.50 -36.67
CA ARG A 75 -23.75 0.31 -35.50
C ARG A 75 -22.39 0.96 -35.74
N THR A 76 -21.75 1.41 -34.67
CA THR A 76 -20.31 1.69 -34.77
C THR A 76 -19.56 0.37 -35.01
N GLY A 77 -18.41 0.43 -35.68
CA GLY A 77 -17.70 -0.74 -36.20
C GLY A 77 -18.15 -1.19 -37.60
N ASP A 78 -19.31 -0.73 -38.11
CA ASP A 78 -19.66 -0.88 -39.52
C ASP A 78 -18.75 -0.04 -40.41
N THR A 79 -18.65 -0.39 -41.69
CA THR A 79 -17.66 0.24 -42.59
C THR A 79 -18.27 0.76 -43.89
N VAL A 80 -17.59 1.74 -44.48
CA VAL A 80 -17.91 2.30 -45.80
C VAL A 80 -16.62 2.50 -46.57
N THR A 81 -16.61 2.18 -47.87
CA THR A 81 -15.42 2.31 -48.73
C THR A 81 -15.74 3.19 -49.93
N GLY A 82 -14.78 4.01 -50.36
CA GLY A 82 -14.94 4.85 -51.55
C GLY A 82 -15.89 6.03 -51.37
N LEU A 83 -16.04 6.54 -50.15
CA LEU A 83 -16.94 7.64 -49.83
C LEU A 83 -16.55 8.88 -50.68
N SER A 84 -17.51 9.39 -51.45
CA SER A 84 -17.31 10.57 -52.30
C SER A 84 -18.41 11.59 -52.09
N GLY A 85 -18.02 12.83 -51.83
CA GLY A 85 -18.97 13.86 -51.44
C GLY A 85 -18.44 15.29 -51.54
N VAL A 86 -19.28 16.24 -51.15
CA VAL A 86 -18.89 17.63 -50.97
C VAL A 86 -18.47 17.83 -49.53
N LEU A 87 -17.19 18.13 -49.33
CA LEU A 87 -16.67 18.60 -48.05
C LEU A 87 -17.17 20.02 -47.80
N HIS A 88 -17.77 20.22 -46.64
CA HIS A 88 -18.17 21.51 -46.09
C HIS A 88 -17.82 21.60 -44.59
N TYR A 89 -17.90 22.79 -44.01
CA TYR A 89 -17.61 23.03 -42.60
C TYR A 89 -18.84 23.66 -41.92
N ALA A 90 -19.38 22.98 -40.91
CA ALA A 90 -20.54 23.41 -40.16
C ALA A 90 -20.47 22.89 -38.73
N ASN A 91 -21.09 23.60 -37.76
CA ASN A 91 -21.11 23.21 -36.35
C ASN A 91 -19.72 22.90 -35.76
N ASN A 92 -18.71 23.64 -36.19
CA ASN A 92 -17.30 23.48 -35.82
C ASN A 92 -16.65 22.14 -36.20
N VAL A 93 -17.19 21.43 -37.20
CA VAL A 93 -16.63 20.19 -37.72
C VAL A 93 -16.64 20.16 -39.25
N PHE A 94 -15.67 19.47 -39.84
CA PHE A 94 -15.70 19.15 -41.26
C PHE A 94 -16.65 17.98 -41.52
N LYS A 95 -17.45 18.12 -42.56
CA LYS A 95 -18.50 17.18 -42.93
C LYS A 95 -18.47 16.86 -44.42
N VAL A 96 -18.91 15.67 -44.77
CA VAL A 96 -19.03 15.19 -46.15
C VAL A 96 -20.48 14.92 -46.44
N GLU A 97 -21.06 15.68 -47.37
CA GLU A 97 -22.36 15.37 -47.96
C GLU A 97 -22.15 14.45 -49.17
N PRO A 98 -22.68 13.22 -49.16
CA PRO A 98 -22.42 12.26 -50.22
C PRO A 98 -23.05 12.71 -51.54
N THR A 99 -22.26 12.66 -52.62
CA THR A 99 -22.76 12.93 -53.99
C THR A 99 -23.38 11.68 -54.64
N VAL A 100 -23.12 10.51 -54.06
CA VAL A 100 -23.68 9.21 -54.41
C VAL A 100 -23.97 8.50 -53.09
N ALA A 101 -25.11 7.81 -52.98
CA ALA A 101 -25.49 7.08 -51.78
C ALA A 101 -24.36 6.13 -51.32
N PRO A 102 -23.81 6.32 -50.11
CA PRO A 102 -22.80 5.43 -49.57
C PRO A 102 -23.33 4.00 -49.42
N THR A 103 -22.50 3.01 -49.75
CA THR A 103 -22.79 1.59 -49.51
C THR A 103 -22.02 1.16 -48.27
N PHE A 104 -22.74 0.87 -47.19
CA PHE A 104 -22.16 0.35 -45.96
C PHE A 104 -22.05 -1.17 -46.00
N ALA A 105 -21.00 -1.70 -45.37
CA ALA A 105 -20.87 -3.10 -45.01
C ALA A 105 -21.15 -3.26 -43.51
N ASP A 106 -22.03 -4.19 -43.17
CA ASP A 106 -22.43 -4.52 -41.79
C ASP A 106 -21.34 -5.40 -41.14
N THR A 107 -20.18 -4.79 -40.87
CA THR A 107 -18.98 -5.47 -40.35
C THR A 107 -18.99 -5.67 -38.84
N ASN A 108 -19.93 -5.07 -38.11
CA ASN A 108 -20.16 -5.33 -36.70
C ASN A 108 -21.61 -5.82 -36.47
N PRO A 109 -21.93 -7.09 -36.77
CA PRO A 109 -23.27 -7.63 -36.55
C PRO A 109 -23.60 -7.75 -35.06
N ARG A 110 -24.89 -7.66 -34.71
CA ARG A 110 -25.37 -7.77 -33.34
C ARG A 110 -25.03 -9.13 -32.71
N PRO A 111 -24.29 -9.20 -31.58
CA PRO A 111 -24.01 -10.46 -30.92
C PRO A 111 -25.27 -11.04 -30.25
N ALA A 112 -25.68 -12.24 -30.66
CA ALA A 112 -26.88 -12.89 -30.13
C ALA A 112 -26.81 -13.21 -28.63
N GLN A 113 -25.62 -13.49 -28.10
CA GLN A 113 -25.32 -13.85 -26.71
C GLN A 113 -23.92 -13.33 -26.34
N PRO A 114 -23.61 -13.14 -25.04
CA PRO A 114 -22.23 -12.90 -24.61
C PRO A 114 -21.31 -14.07 -25.01
N LYS A 115 -20.02 -13.79 -25.20
CA LYS A 115 -19.02 -14.86 -25.40
C LYS A 115 -18.99 -15.77 -24.16
N ASP A 116 -18.66 -17.04 -24.36
CA ASP A 116 -18.56 -17.98 -23.24
C ASP A 116 -17.37 -17.61 -22.33
N VAL A 117 -17.62 -17.62 -21.04
CA VAL A 117 -16.64 -17.28 -19.99
C VAL A 117 -16.20 -18.50 -19.18
N GLY A 118 -16.77 -19.68 -19.47
CA GLY A 118 -16.51 -20.91 -18.74
C GLY A 118 -16.97 -20.85 -17.27
N GLY A 119 -16.42 -21.75 -16.47
CA GLY A 119 -16.65 -21.80 -15.02
C GLY A 119 -18.01 -22.37 -14.61
N SER A 120 -18.12 -22.70 -13.32
CA SER A 120 -19.37 -23.15 -12.69
C SER A 120 -20.25 -22.02 -12.20
N LEU A 121 -19.70 -20.81 -12.04
CA LEU A 121 -20.42 -19.65 -11.53
C LEU A 121 -20.18 -18.43 -12.43
N LYS A 122 -21.24 -17.71 -12.78
CA LYS A 122 -21.15 -16.46 -13.56
C LYS A 122 -21.52 -15.24 -12.74
N VAL A 123 -20.71 -14.19 -12.79
CA VAL A 123 -21.02 -12.89 -12.17
C VAL A 123 -21.06 -11.82 -13.25
N ALA A 124 -22.03 -10.92 -13.22
CA ALA A 124 -22.14 -9.82 -14.19
C ALA A 124 -22.22 -8.44 -13.51
N GLY A 125 -21.69 -7.42 -14.18
CA GLY A 125 -21.91 -6.01 -13.86
C GLY A 125 -22.71 -5.35 -14.98
N ALA A 126 -23.80 -4.66 -14.62
CA ALA A 126 -24.67 -4.00 -15.60
C ALA A 126 -25.18 -2.65 -15.09
N ASN A 127 -24.85 -1.57 -15.81
CA ASN A 127 -25.50 -0.28 -15.62
C ASN A 127 -26.84 -0.30 -16.37
N VAL A 128 -27.94 -0.03 -15.66
CA VAL A 128 -29.32 -0.13 -16.20
C VAL A 128 -29.90 1.21 -16.67
N LEU A 129 -29.05 2.24 -16.84
CA LEU A 129 -29.36 3.56 -17.41
C LEU A 129 -30.55 4.23 -16.72
N ASN A 130 -30.38 4.63 -15.47
CA ASN A 130 -31.40 5.28 -14.64
C ASN A 130 -32.75 4.53 -14.66
N TYR A 131 -32.80 3.35 -14.04
CA TYR A 131 -34.03 2.57 -13.88
C TYR A 131 -34.92 3.18 -12.79
N PHE A 132 -35.77 4.13 -13.17
CA PHE A 132 -36.69 4.84 -12.30
C PHE A 132 -38.13 4.34 -12.49
N THR A 133 -38.78 4.06 -11.38
CA THR A 133 -40.20 3.64 -11.30
C THR A 133 -41.17 4.81 -11.12
N THR A 134 -40.64 6.03 -11.02
CA THR A 134 -41.39 7.27 -10.92
C THR A 134 -41.06 8.20 -12.09
N PHE A 135 -42.01 9.07 -12.44
CA PHE A 135 -41.96 9.90 -13.66
C PHE A 135 -42.20 11.37 -13.33
N THR A 136 -41.42 11.91 -12.40
CA THR A 136 -41.45 13.33 -12.01
C THR A 136 -40.36 14.12 -12.72
N SER A 137 -40.46 15.45 -12.75
CA SER A 137 -39.49 16.31 -13.44
C SER A 137 -38.06 16.24 -12.89
N ASN A 138 -37.85 15.64 -11.72
CA ASN A 138 -36.53 15.49 -11.09
C ASN A 138 -35.96 14.07 -11.26
N ASP A 139 -36.75 13.15 -11.82
CA ASP A 139 -36.29 11.79 -12.09
C ASP A 139 -35.36 11.78 -13.31
N ARG A 140 -34.38 10.86 -13.32
CA ARG A 140 -33.31 10.81 -14.34
C ARG A 140 -33.52 9.72 -15.40
N GLY A 141 -34.60 8.95 -15.30
CA GLY A 141 -34.90 7.80 -16.14
C GLY A 141 -35.96 8.09 -17.20
N ALA A 142 -36.83 7.11 -17.46
CA ALA A 142 -38.01 7.30 -18.28
C ALA A 142 -38.89 8.48 -17.82
N ASP A 143 -39.41 9.24 -18.77
CA ASP A 143 -40.27 10.41 -18.56
C ASP A 143 -41.76 10.04 -18.46
N SER A 144 -42.09 8.77 -18.70
CA SER A 144 -43.45 8.24 -18.68
C SER A 144 -43.48 6.74 -18.41
N ALA A 145 -44.65 6.24 -17.99
CA ALA A 145 -44.89 4.80 -17.87
C ALA A 145 -44.69 4.04 -19.19
N TYR A 146 -44.92 4.70 -20.32
CA TYR A 146 -44.73 4.11 -21.65
C TYR A 146 -43.25 3.84 -21.95
N GLU A 147 -42.40 4.83 -21.73
CA GLU A 147 -40.94 4.69 -21.86
C GLU A 147 -40.37 3.72 -20.84
N PHE A 148 -40.86 3.77 -19.60
CA PHE A 148 -40.43 2.84 -18.56
C PHE A 148 -40.69 1.39 -18.97
N GLN A 149 -41.83 1.11 -19.59
CA GLN A 149 -42.11 -0.23 -20.10
C GLN A 149 -41.12 -0.63 -21.22
N ARG A 150 -40.73 0.31 -22.09
CA ARG A 150 -39.70 0.10 -23.13
C ARG A 150 -38.32 -0.19 -22.52
N GLN A 151 -37.92 0.61 -21.52
CA GLN A 151 -36.66 0.45 -20.77
C GLN A 151 -36.62 -0.90 -20.06
N LYS A 152 -37.63 -1.18 -19.23
CA LYS A 152 -37.77 -2.44 -18.50
C LYS A 152 -37.71 -3.65 -19.40
N THR A 153 -38.38 -3.62 -20.55
CA THR A 153 -38.34 -4.72 -21.51
C THR A 153 -36.92 -5.00 -21.99
N LYS A 154 -36.16 -3.96 -22.36
CA LYS A 154 -34.77 -4.12 -22.81
C LYS A 154 -33.83 -4.58 -21.69
N VAL A 155 -33.93 -3.97 -20.50
CA VAL A 155 -33.11 -4.34 -19.34
C VAL A 155 -33.38 -5.79 -18.93
N VAL A 156 -34.64 -6.23 -18.89
CA VAL A 156 -34.98 -7.64 -18.60
C VAL A 156 -34.41 -8.59 -19.65
N ASN A 157 -34.50 -8.24 -20.94
CA ASN A 157 -33.91 -9.05 -22.02
C ASN A 157 -32.38 -9.13 -21.90
N ALA A 158 -31.71 -8.03 -21.54
CA ALA A 158 -30.26 -8.00 -21.33
C ALA A 158 -29.85 -8.87 -20.12
N LEU A 159 -30.49 -8.71 -18.97
CA LEU A 159 -30.20 -9.52 -17.78
C LEU A 159 -30.50 -11.00 -17.99
N ARG A 160 -31.56 -11.32 -18.74
CA ARG A 160 -31.88 -12.70 -19.11
C ARG A 160 -30.86 -13.28 -20.10
N GLY A 161 -30.38 -12.50 -21.06
CA GLY A 161 -29.36 -12.93 -22.02
C GLY A 161 -27.99 -13.14 -21.39
N LEU A 162 -27.63 -12.36 -20.35
CA LEU A 162 -26.44 -12.60 -19.55
C LEU A 162 -26.51 -13.92 -18.75
N ASP A 163 -27.71 -14.26 -18.27
CA ASP A 163 -27.98 -15.46 -17.45
C ASP A 163 -26.96 -15.64 -16.30
N ALA A 164 -26.47 -14.54 -15.73
CA ALA A 164 -25.47 -14.58 -14.66
C ALA A 164 -26.08 -15.01 -13.33
N ASP A 165 -25.31 -15.72 -12.51
CA ASP A 165 -25.78 -16.25 -11.23
C ASP A 165 -25.79 -15.19 -10.12
N ILE A 166 -24.90 -14.19 -10.23
CA ILE A 166 -24.89 -12.96 -9.43
C ILE A 166 -24.79 -11.77 -10.39
N VAL A 167 -25.55 -10.70 -10.15
CA VAL A 167 -25.47 -9.46 -10.94
C VAL A 167 -25.34 -8.25 -10.02
N THR A 168 -24.32 -7.43 -10.23
CA THR A 168 -24.20 -6.08 -9.68
C THR A 168 -24.84 -5.08 -10.63
N LEU A 169 -25.75 -4.26 -10.13
CA LEU A 169 -26.51 -3.29 -10.89
C LEU A 169 -26.10 -1.87 -10.50
N MET A 170 -25.93 -1.00 -11.49
CA MET A 170 -25.74 0.44 -11.30
C MET A 170 -26.94 1.19 -11.85
N GLU A 171 -27.23 2.37 -11.28
CA GLU A 171 -28.33 3.25 -11.71
C GLU A 171 -29.74 2.73 -11.43
N VAL A 172 -29.92 1.95 -10.38
CA VAL A 172 -31.24 1.62 -9.86
C VAL A 172 -31.73 2.80 -9.01
N GLN A 173 -32.96 3.25 -9.19
CA GLN A 173 -33.51 4.33 -8.37
C GLN A 173 -33.44 4.02 -6.87
N ASN A 174 -33.02 5.00 -6.08
CA ASN A 174 -32.81 4.90 -4.64
C ASN A 174 -34.09 5.22 -3.84
N ASN A 175 -35.19 4.50 -4.10
CA ASN A 175 -36.50 4.70 -3.47
C ASN A 175 -36.85 3.55 -2.50
N GLY A 176 -35.90 3.22 -1.63
CA GLY A 176 -35.94 1.96 -0.88
C GLY A 176 -35.56 0.80 -1.80
N ASP A 177 -36.41 -0.22 -1.87
CA ASP A 177 -36.22 -1.37 -2.78
C ASP A 177 -37.31 -1.49 -3.84
N VAL A 178 -38.13 -0.45 -4.05
CA VAL A 178 -39.27 -0.49 -4.98
C VAL A 178 -38.81 -0.75 -6.42
N ALA A 179 -37.86 0.04 -6.93
CA ALA A 179 -37.34 -0.13 -8.28
C ALA A 179 -36.63 -1.47 -8.48
N LEU A 180 -35.83 -1.90 -7.50
CA LEU A 180 -35.14 -3.20 -7.53
C LEU A 180 -36.13 -4.37 -7.54
N ASN A 181 -37.20 -4.29 -6.74
CA ASN A 181 -38.22 -5.34 -6.68
C ASN A 181 -39.08 -5.39 -7.95
N ASP A 182 -39.39 -4.25 -8.58
CA ASP A 182 -40.05 -4.23 -9.91
C ASP A 182 -39.18 -4.94 -10.96
N LEU A 183 -37.88 -4.66 -10.97
CA LEU A 183 -36.95 -5.30 -11.90
C LEU A 183 -36.83 -6.81 -11.67
N VAL A 184 -36.64 -7.26 -10.42
CA VAL A 184 -36.55 -8.70 -10.09
C VAL A 184 -37.86 -9.43 -10.39
N THR A 185 -39.01 -8.81 -10.09
CA THR A 185 -40.32 -9.40 -10.40
C THR A 185 -40.49 -9.58 -11.91
N SER A 186 -40.13 -8.56 -12.68
CA SER A 186 -40.21 -8.58 -14.15
C SER A 186 -39.25 -9.59 -14.77
N LEU A 187 -38.04 -9.70 -14.22
CA LEU A 187 -37.05 -10.69 -14.63
C LEU A 187 -37.55 -12.12 -14.35
N ASN A 188 -38.06 -12.40 -13.15
CA ASN A 188 -38.64 -13.70 -12.80
C ASN A 188 -39.84 -14.05 -13.67
N ALA A 189 -40.70 -13.08 -13.98
CA ALA A 189 -41.80 -13.28 -14.92
C ALA A 189 -41.30 -13.69 -16.31
N ALA A 190 -40.20 -13.10 -16.79
CA ALA A 190 -39.59 -13.47 -18.06
C ALA A 190 -38.94 -14.87 -18.06
N TYR A 191 -38.50 -15.37 -16.89
CA TYR A 191 -38.10 -16.77 -16.70
C TYR A 191 -39.29 -17.72 -16.50
N GLY A 192 -40.48 -17.21 -16.19
CA GLY A 192 -41.66 -18.01 -15.83
C GLY A 192 -41.56 -18.67 -14.45
N THR A 193 -40.55 -18.30 -13.64
CA THR A 193 -40.33 -18.84 -12.30
C THR A 193 -39.47 -17.88 -11.47
N ASP A 194 -39.50 -18.10 -10.16
CA ASP A 194 -38.82 -17.34 -9.11
C ASP A 194 -37.29 -17.54 -9.11
N THR A 195 -36.64 -17.17 -10.21
CA THR A 195 -35.23 -17.47 -10.50
C THR A 195 -34.25 -16.62 -9.70
N TYR A 196 -34.52 -15.32 -9.56
CA TYR A 196 -33.67 -14.35 -8.88
C TYR A 196 -34.27 -13.87 -7.55
N ARG A 197 -33.39 -13.44 -6.67
CA ARG A 197 -33.69 -12.66 -5.45
C ARG A 197 -32.78 -11.44 -5.40
N ALA A 198 -33.26 -10.38 -4.75
CA ALA A 198 -32.49 -9.18 -4.47
C ALA A 198 -31.87 -9.22 -3.07
N VAL A 199 -30.68 -8.64 -2.93
CA VAL A 199 -30.15 -8.20 -1.63
C VAL A 199 -30.90 -6.94 -1.23
N GLN A 200 -31.81 -7.05 -0.26
CA GLN A 200 -32.70 -5.96 0.18
C GLN A 200 -31.94 -5.02 1.12
N THR A 201 -31.53 -3.85 0.61
CA THR A 201 -30.72 -2.90 1.38
C THR A 201 -31.51 -1.75 1.96
N GLY A 202 -32.73 -1.52 1.46
CA GLY A 202 -33.40 -0.23 1.58
C GLY A 202 -32.61 0.88 0.88
N THR A 203 -32.80 2.12 1.34
CA THR A 203 -32.05 3.29 0.83
C THR A 203 -30.61 3.26 1.34
N ILE A 204 -29.65 3.43 0.43
CA ILE A 204 -28.22 3.57 0.75
C ILE A 204 -27.65 4.78 0.03
N GLY A 205 -26.74 5.51 0.68
CA GLY A 205 -26.15 6.73 0.11
C GLY A 205 -27.13 7.90 0.05
N THR A 206 -26.76 8.91 -0.72
CA THR A 206 -27.48 10.20 -0.82
C THR A 206 -27.93 10.54 -2.24
N ASP A 207 -27.42 9.82 -3.25
CA ASP A 207 -27.79 10.04 -4.64
C ASP A 207 -29.19 9.46 -4.94
N ALA A 208 -29.83 9.98 -6.00
CA ALA A 208 -31.14 9.52 -6.49
C ALA A 208 -31.10 8.09 -7.05
N ILE A 209 -29.89 7.59 -7.33
CA ILE A 209 -29.62 6.22 -7.76
C ILE A 209 -28.70 5.52 -6.77
N LYS A 210 -28.80 4.19 -6.70
CA LYS A 210 -27.94 3.32 -5.91
C LYS A 210 -27.39 2.17 -6.75
N VAL A 211 -26.36 1.52 -6.21
CA VAL A 211 -25.95 0.19 -6.65
C VAL A 211 -26.85 -0.87 -6.00
N ALA A 212 -26.99 -2.03 -6.63
CA ALA A 212 -27.76 -3.16 -6.10
C ALA A 212 -27.12 -4.50 -6.49
N ILE A 213 -27.52 -5.57 -5.80
CA ILE A 213 -27.12 -6.95 -6.13
C ILE A 213 -28.35 -7.85 -6.22
N ILE A 214 -28.44 -8.62 -7.31
CA ILE A 214 -29.40 -9.71 -7.47
C ILE A 214 -28.65 -11.03 -7.68
N TYR A 215 -29.27 -12.15 -7.29
CA TYR A 215 -28.61 -13.46 -7.36
C TYR A 215 -29.62 -14.59 -7.55
N LYS A 216 -29.16 -15.72 -8.07
CA LYS A 216 -29.93 -16.97 -8.18
C LYS A 216 -29.75 -17.80 -6.90
N PRO A 217 -30.75 -17.90 -6.00
CA PRO A 217 -30.64 -18.75 -4.80
C PRO A 217 -30.47 -20.24 -5.13
N ALA A 218 -30.76 -20.68 -6.36
CA ALA A 218 -30.46 -22.05 -6.80
C ALA A 218 -28.95 -22.31 -6.97
N ARG A 219 -28.13 -21.27 -7.12
CA ARG A 219 -26.70 -21.37 -7.46
C ARG A 219 -25.78 -20.97 -6.32
N VAL A 220 -26.22 -20.05 -5.48
CA VAL A 220 -25.41 -19.54 -4.35
C VAL A 220 -26.19 -19.49 -3.05
N ASN A 221 -25.49 -19.65 -1.93
CA ASN A 221 -25.98 -19.27 -0.60
C ASN A 221 -25.46 -17.88 -0.23
N LEU A 222 -26.25 -17.11 0.53
CA LEU A 222 -25.74 -15.91 1.19
C LEU A 222 -24.91 -16.31 2.41
N VAL A 223 -23.74 -15.71 2.57
CA VAL A 223 -22.90 -15.84 3.76
C VAL A 223 -22.92 -14.50 4.51
N GLY A 224 -23.39 -14.52 5.75
CA GLY A 224 -23.52 -13.31 6.56
C GLY A 224 -24.52 -12.28 6.00
N LYS A 225 -24.45 -11.05 6.54
CA LYS A 225 -25.24 -9.91 6.07
C LYS A 225 -24.44 -9.10 5.05
N TYR A 226 -25.14 -8.49 4.09
CA TYR A 226 -24.55 -7.49 3.20
C TYR A 226 -23.85 -6.38 3.99
N GLN A 227 -22.83 -5.78 3.38
CA GLN A 227 -22.09 -4.65 3.92
C GLN A 227 -22.17 -3.47 2.96
N VAL A 228 -22.16 -2.26 3.49
CA VAL A 228 -22.13 -1.01 2.71
C VAL A 228 -20.92 -0.20 3.17
N ASP A 229 -20.17 0.35 2.24
CA ASP A 229 -19.12 1.30 2.60
C ASP A 229 -19.75 2.63 3.05
N THR A 230 -19.67 2.90 4.34
CA THR A 230 -20.25 4.11 4.95
C THR A 230 -19.34 5.33 4.88
N ASN A 231 -18.21 5.25 4.18
CA ASN A 231 -17.35 6.42 4.00
C ASN A 231 -18.09 7.52 3.23
N ALA A 232 -18.15 8.72 3.82
CA ALA A 232 -18.89 9.87 3.29
C ALA A 232 -18.41 10.36 1.92
N ILE A 233 -17.23 9.92 1.47
CA ILE A 233 -16.71 10.19 0.12
C ILE A 233 -17.58 9.57 -0.99
N HIS A 234 -18.38 8.56 -0.67
CA HIS A 234 -19.28 7.91 -1.61
C HIS A 234 -20.71 8.44 -1.51
N SER A 235 -21.16 9.19 -2.52
CA SER A 235 -22.60 9.50 -2.68
C SER A 235 -23.43 8.27 -3.05
N ARG A 236 -22.80 7.34 -3.76
CA ARG A 236 -23.30 6.02 -4.16
C ARG A 236 -22.38 4.96 -3.51
N PRO A 237 -22.63 4.58 -2.26
CA PRO A 237 -21.71 3.74 -1.50
C PRO A 237 -21.61 2.34 -2.12
N PRO A 238 -20.39 1.79 -2.26
CA PRO A 238 -20.18 0.38 -2.59
C PRO A 238 -21.01 -0.56 -1.72
N LEU A 239 -21.63 -1.55 -2.37
CA LEU A 239 -22.45 -2.59 -1.71
C LEU A 239 -21.79 -3.94 -1.90
N ALA A 240 -21.55 -4.66 -0.80
CA ALA A 240 -20.93 -5.98 -0.82
C ALA A 240 -21.87 -7.06 -0.27
N GLN A 241 -21.83 -8.24 -0.88
CA GLN A 241 -22.43 -9.46 -0.36
C GLN A 241 -21.48 -10.63 -0.57
N THR A 242 -21.29 -11.42 0.48
CA THR A 242 -20.53 -12.67 0.44
C THR A 242 -21.45 -13.82 0.04
N PHE A 243 -21.00 -14.63 -0.91
CA PHE A 243 -21.72 -15.76 -1.47
C PHE A 243 -20.90 -17.03 -1.31
N GLN A 244 -21.57 -18.17 -1.17
CA GLN A 244 -20.96 -19.48 -1.34
C GLN A 244 -21.53 -20.13 -2.59
N ASP A 245 -20.67 -20.56 -3.51
CA ASP A 245 -21.06 -21.38 -4.66
C ASP A 245 -21.58 -22.75 -4.17
N LYS A 246 -22.79 -23.11 -4.58
CA LYS A 246 -23.39 -24.40 -4.22
C LYS A 246 -22.77 -25.58 -4.96
N GLN A 247 -22.15 -25.34 -6.12
CA GLN A 247 -21.53 -26.41 -6.89
C GLN A 247 -20.12 -26.72 -6.37
N GLY A 248 -19.24 -25.73 -6.33
CA GLY A 248 -17.85 -25.90 -5.93
C GLY A 248 -17.59 -25.75 -4.42
N GLY A 249 -18.51 -25.13 -3.68
CA GLY A 249 -18.38 -24.90 -2.23
C GLY A 249 -17.50 -23.72 -1.82
N GLY A 250 -16.83 -23.07 -2.79
CA GLY A 250 -16.00 -21.88 -2.58
C GLY A 250 -16.81 -20.66 -2.20
N VAL A 251 -16.17 -19.72 -1.52
CA VAL A 251 -16.79 -18.49 -1.04
C VAL A 251 -16.17 -17.32 -1.81
N LEU A 252 -16.96 -16.29 -2.08
CA LEU A 252 -16.44 -15.03 -2.60
C LEU A 252 -17.25 -13.86 -2.09
N THR A 253 -16.63 -12.68 -2.02
CA THR A 253 -17.33 -11.42 -1.78
C THR A 253 -17.44 -10.61 -3.06
N VAL A 254 -18.66 -10.37 -3.53
CA VAL A 254 -18.92 -9.50 -4.69
C VAL A 254 -19.25 -8.10 -4.20
N VAL A 255 -18.60 -7.08 -4.77
CA VAL A 255 -18.80 -5.66 -4.45
C VAL A 255 -19.29 -4.92 -5.69
N ALA A 256 -20.50 -4.36 -5.61
CA ALA A 256 -21.08 -3.48 -6.62
C ALA A 256 -20.57 -2.05 -6.42
N ASN A 257 -20.02 -1.43 -7.47
CA ASN A 257 -19.42 -0.10 -7.43
C ASN A 257 -20.05 0.84 -8.47
N HIS A 258 -20.17 2.13 -8.11
CA HIS A 258 -20.53 3.20 -9.03
C HIS A 258 -19.86 4.51 -8.61
N LEU A 259 -18.60 4.71 -9.01
CA LEU A 259 -17.81 5.89 -8.63
C LEU A 259 -18.37 7.19 -9.25
N LYS A 260 -17.88 8.34 -8.81
CA LYS A 260 -18.32 9.66 -9.30
C LYS A 260 -18.13 9.77 -10.82
N SER A 261 -19.17 10.23 -11.52
CA SER A 261 -19.13 10.41 -12.97
C SER A 261 -18.10 11.44 -13.45
N LYS A 262 -17.59 11.25 -14.67
CA LYS A 262 -16.64 12.16 -15.35
C LYS A 262 -17.27 13.50 -15.77
N GLY A 263 -18.60 13.62 -15.74
CA GLY A 263 -19.35 14.81 -16.16
C GLY A 263 -19.45 15.92 -15.11
N SER A 264 -20.03 17.07 -15.52
CA SER A 264 -20.31 18.25 -14.69
C SER A 264 -19.06 18.80 -13.99
N CYS A 265 -18.08 19.22 -14.78
CA CYS A 265 -16.81 19.74 -14.29
C CYS A 265 -16.99 20.92 -13.31
N PRO A 266 -16.29 20.93 -12.17
CA PRO A 266 -16.25 22.10 -11.31
C PRO A 266 -15.51 23.24 -12.02
N THR A 267 -15.70 24.47 -11.56
CA THR A 267 -15.01 25.65 -12.11
C THR A 267 -13.55 25.77 -11.64
N SER A 268 -13.21 25.12 -10.52
CA SER A 268 -11.86 25.03 -9.97
C SER A 268 -11.69 23.74 -9.14
N GLY A 269 -10.45 23.38 -8.80
CA GLY A 269 -10.15 22.15 -8.07
C GLY A 269 -10.05 20.94 -9.01
N ASP A 270 -10.94 19.96 -8.83
CA ASP A 270 -10.97 18.66 -9.51
C ASP A 270 -11.56 18.75 -10.95
N VAL A 271 -10.94 19.62 -11.74
CA VAL A 271 -11.23 19.87 -13.16
C VAL A 271 -10.55 18.83 -14.05
N ASP A 272 -10.97 18.74 -15.32
CA ASP A 272 -10.35 17.83 -16.28
C ASP A 272 -8.88 18.22 -16.54
N ARG A 273 -7.98 17.26 -16.34
CA ARG A 273 -6.55 17.36 -16.65
C ARG A 273 -6.06 16.20 -17.53
N GLY A 274 -6.97 15.58 -18.29
CA GLY A 274 -6.70 14.51 -19.24
C GLY A 274 -7.38 13.17 -18.93
N GLU A 275 -7.85 12.97 -17.70
CA GLU A 275 -8.54 11.75 -17.25
C GLU A 275 -10.03 12.01 -16.92
N GLY A 276 -10.59 13.12 -17.41
CA GLY A 276 -11.96 13.57 -17.12
C GLY A 276 -12.07 14.28 -15.77
N CYS A 277 -13.18 15.01 -15.58
CA CYS A 277 -13.44 15.70 -14.31
C CYS A 277 -13.67 14.72 -13.16
N TRP A 278 -13.54 15.24 -11.93
CA TRP A 278 -13.73 14.46 -10.71
C TRP A 278 -12.75 13.29 -10.55
N ASN A 279 -11.56 13.38 -11.15
CA ASN A 279 -10.58 12.30 -11.11
C ASN A 279 -9.90 12.17 -9.75
N GLU A 280 -9.65 13.31 -9.08
CA GLU A 280 -9.10 13.30 -7.72
C GLU A 280 -10.09 12.64 -6.75
N LEU A 281 -11.39 12.98 -6.84
CA LEU A 281 -12.46 12.36 -6.07
C LEU A 281 -12.61 10.86 -6.39
N ARG A 282 -12.64 10.46 -7.67
CA ARG A 282 -12.67 9.03 -8.04
C ARG A 282 -11.47 8.26 -7.47
N THR A 283 -10.29 8.86 -7.45
CA THR A 283 -9.07 8.26 -6.88
C THR A 283 -9.20 8.10 -5.36
N GLN A 284 -9.76 9.09 -4.65
CA GLN A 284 -10.04 9.00 -3.22
C GLN A 284 -11.11 7.95 -2.91
N GLN A 285 -12.14 7.83 -3.75
CA GLN A 285 -13.14 6.77 -3.63
C GLN A 285 -12.53 5.39 -3.83
N ALA A 286 -11.62 5.21 -4.80
CA ALA A 286 -10.88 3.97 -4.98
C ALA A 286 -10.02 3.62 -3.75
N GLN A 287 -9.37 4.62 -3.12
CA GLN A 287 -8.60 4.40 -1.90
C GLN A 287 -9.48 3.99 -0.70
N ALA A 288 -10.65 4.61 -0.55
CA ALA A 288 -11.62 4.23 0.47
C ALA A 288 -12.14 2.80 0.27
N LEU A 289 -12.41 2.42 -0.99
CA LEU A 289 -12.83 1.08 -1.37
C LEU A 289 -11.81 0.01 -0.96
N LEU A 290 -10.49 0.27 -1.05
CA LEU A 290 -9.47 -0.67 -0.55
C LEU A 290 -9.60 -0.91 0.97
N GLY A 291 -9.81 0.15 1.75
CA GLY A 291 -10.04 0.01 3.19
C GLY A 291 -11.34 -0.74 3.51
N PHE A 292 -12.39 -0.58 2.69
CA PHE A 292 -13.61 -1.36 2.81
C PHE A 292 -13.36 -2.85 2.49
N VAL A 293 -12.59 -3.16 1.45
CA VAL A 293 -12.20 -4.53 1.09
C VAL A 293 -11.47 -5.23 2.24
N ASP A 294 -10.56 -4.58 2.93
CA ASP A 294 -9.84 -5.19 4.07
C ASP A 294 -10.80 -5.59 5.20
N ARG A 295 -11.82 -4.75 5.45
CA ARG A 295 -12.90 -5.08 6.38
C ARG A 295 -13.73 -6.26 5.88
N LEU A 296 -14.05 -6.32 4.58
CA LEU A 296 -14.82 -7.43 4.00
C LEU A 296 -14.09 -8.77 4.13
N LYS A 297 -12.79 -8.79 3.85
CA LYS A 297 -11.93 -9.97 4.03
C LYS A 297 -11.95 -10.46 5.48
N THR A 298 -11.83 -9.53 6.43
CA THR A 298 -11.92 -9.85 7.86
C THR A 298 -13.30 -10.41 8.27
N LEU A 299 -14.38 -9.84 7.74
CA LEU A 299 -15.75 -10.25 8.09
C LEU A 299 -16.18 -11.58 7.46
N SER A 300 -15.74 -11.83 6.24
CA SER A 300 -16.05 -13.07 5.50
C SER A 300 -15.13 -14.21 5.89
N GLY A 301 -13.90 -13.92 6.34
CA GLY A 301 -12.85 -14.90 6.55
C GLY A 301 -12.28 -15.45 5.24
N ASP A 302 -12.59 -14.79 4.12
CA ASP A 302 -12.30 -15.23 2.77
C ASP A 302 -11.61 -14.10 1.99
N MET A 303 -10.67 -14.46 1.12
CA MET A 303 -9.81 -13.50 0.42
C MET A 303 -10.21 -13.23 -1.02
N ASP A 304 -11.21 -13.96 -1.51
CA ASP A 304 -11.76 -13.81 -2.83
C ASP A 304 -12.73 -12.64 -2.84
N VAL A 305 -12.29 -11.54 -3.44
CA VAL A 305 -13.09 -10.32 -3.56
C VAL A 305 -13.14 -9.93 -5.03
N LEU A 306 -14.35 -9.75 -5.53
CA LEU A 306 -14.61 -9.30 -6.89
C LEU A 306 -15.26 -7.92 -6.85
N LEU A 307 -14.57 -6.90 -7.35
CA LEU A 307 -15.15 -5.57 -7.55
C LEU A 307 -15.74 -5.51 -8.95
N MET A 308 -17.05 -5.30 -9.04
CA MET A 308 -17.79 -5.19 -10.30
C MET A 308 -18.51 -3.85 -10.39
N GLY A 309 -18.57 -3.27 -11.58
CA GLY A 309 -19.47 -2.17 -11.89
C GLY A 309 -18.80 -1.01 -12.61
N ASP A 310 -19.44 0.14 -12.58
CA ASP A 310 -19.02 1.35 -13.30
C ASP A 310 -18.08 2.19 -12.43
N PHE A 311 -16.79 2.15 -12.73
CA PHE A 311 -15.78 2.94 -12.02
C PHE A 311 -15.66 4.36 -12.56
N ASN A 312 -16.39 4.70 -13.63
CA ASN A 312 -16.29 5.96 -14.34
C ASN A 312 -14.83 6.32 -14.65
N ALA A 313 -13.98 5.33 -14.88
CA ALA A 313 -12.56 5.49 -15.14
C ALA A 313 -12.12 4.49 -16.20
N TYR A 314 -11.35 4.98 -17.17
CA TYR A 314 -10.74 4.10 -18.17
C TYR A 314 -9.57 3.32 -17.54
N GLY A 315 -9.20 2.18 -18.14
CA GLY A 315 -8.28 1.22 -17.53
C GLY A 315 -6.89 1.71 -17.16
N ALA A 316 -6.37 2.73 -17.84
CA ALA A 316 -5.06 3.32 -17.49
C ALA A 316 -5.18 4.55 -16.58
N GLU A 317 -6.37 4.91 -16.11
CA GLU A 317 -6.57 6.09 -15.25
C GLU A 317 -6.27 5.80 -13.78
N LYS A 318 -5.91 6.85 -13.04
CA LYS A 318 -5.51 6.78 -11.62
C LYS A 318 -6.44 5.97 -10.71
N PRO A 319 -7.79 6.07 -10.78
CA PRO A 319 -8.65 5.27 -9.90
C PRO A 319 -8.44 3.76 -10.07
N ILE A 320 -8.21 3.29 -11.30
CA ILE A 320 -7.94 1.87 -11.57
C ILE A 320 -6.52 1.51 -11.12
N GLN A 321 -5.53 2.36 -11.41
CA GLN A 321 -4.15 2.15 -10.95
C GLN A 321 -4.05 2.08 -9.42
N THR A 322 -4.84 2.86 -8.69
CA THR A 322 -4.93 2.80 -7.22
C THR A 322 -5.41 1.43 -6.75
N LEU A 323 -6.47 0.89 -7.36
CA LEU A 323 -6.99 -0.44 -7.00
C LEU A 323 -5.99 -1.54 -7.34
N GLN A 324 -5.32 -1.44 -8.49
CA GLN A 324 -4.28 -2.38 -8.90
C GLN A 324 -3.09 -2.37 -7.93
N SER A 325 -2.65 -1.17 -7.51
CA SER A 325 -1.61 -1.01 -6.49
C SER A 325 -2.03 -1.57 -5.13
N GLY A 326 -3.34 -1.66 -4.88
CA GLY A 326 -3.94 -2.31 -3.71
C GLY A 326 -4.12 -3.82 -3.82
N GLY A 327 -3.57 -4.47 -4.85
CA GLY A 327 -3.59 -5.93 -5.01
C GLY A 327 -4.80 -6.49 -5.77
N PHE A 328 -5.41 -5.68 -6.64
CA PHE A 328 -6.45 -6.13 -7.57
C PHE A 328 -5.91 -6.32 -8.99
N VAL A 329 -6.35 -7.38 -9.66
CA VAL A 329 -6.07 -7.66 -11.06
C VAL A 329 -7.26 -7.22 -11.90
N SER A 330 -7.00 -6.55 -13.03
CA SER A 330 -8.06 -6.17 -13.96
C SER A 330 -8.34 -7.31 -14.93
N GLU A 331 -9.49 -7.94 -14.77
CA GLU A 331 -9.89 -9.08 -15.59
C GLU A 331 -10.22 -8.67 -17.02
N ASN A 332 -10.67 -7.43 -17.23
CA ASN A 332 -10.88 -6.86 -18.57
C ASN A 332 -9.61 -6.98 -19.45
N LEU A 333 -8.41 -7.04 -18.86
CA LEU A 333 -7.17 -7.25 -19.60
C LEU A 333 -7.06 -8.61 -20.32
N ARG A 334 -7.91 -9.59 -19.96
CA ARG A 334 -8.03 -10.88 -20.64
C ARG A 334 -8.87 -10.79 -21.93
N ILE A 335 -9.66 -9.72 -22.10
CA ILE A 335 -10.41 -9.44 -23.33
C ILE A 335 -9.42 -8.91 -24.39
N PRO A 336 -9.49 -9.36 -25.67
CA PRO A 336 -8.70 -8.80 -26.76
C PRO A 336 -8.80 -7.27 -26.82
N ALA A 337 -7.70 -6.60 -27.15
CA ALA A 337 -7.58 -5.14 -27.06
C ALA A 337 -8.62 -4.40 -27.92
N GLU A 338 -8.98 -4.98 -29.07
CA GLU A 338 -9.97 -4.48 -30.03
C GLU A 338 -11.43 -4.62 -29.56
N ASP A 339 -11.70 -5.54 -28.62
CA ASP A 339 -13.02 -5.83 -28.06
C ASP A 339 -13.16 -5.30 -26.62
N ARG A 340 -12.16 -4.57 -26.11
CA ARG A 340 -12.13 -4.09 -24.72
C ARG A 340 -12.68 -2.67 -24.62
N TYR A 341 -14.00 -2.57 -24.64
CA TYR A 341 -14.76 -1.35 -24.44
C TYR A 341 -16.17 -1.65 -23.91
N SER A 342 -16.63 -0.82 -22.99
CA SER A 342 -18.01 -0.85 -22.51
C SER A 342 -18.78 0.43 -22.81
N TYR A 343 -18.09 1.47 -23.27
CA TYR A 343 -18.63 2.82 -23.40
C TYR A 343 -18.06 3.54 -24.63
N GLN A 344 -18.88 4.40 -25.24
CA GLN A 344 -18.51 5.26 -26.34
C GLN A 344 -18.80 6.72 -25.98
N PHE A 345 -17.83 7.60 -26.18
CA PHE A 345 -18.01 9.04 -25.99
C PHE A 345 -17.30 9.86 -27.06
N GLY A 346 -18.05 10.70 -27.76
CA GLY A 346 -17.52 11.61 -28.79
C GLY A 346 -16.76 10.87 -29.88
N GLY A 347 -17.22 9.68 -30.27
CA GLY A 347 -16.57 8.86 -31.29
C GLY A 347 -15.36 8.07 -30.81
N GLN A 348 -15.12 7.96 -29.51
CA GLN A 348 -14.01 7.20 -28.93
C GLN A 348 -14.49 6.12 -27.97
N PHE A 349 -13.82 4.96 -28.00
CA PHE A 349 -14.17 3.77 -27.24
C PHE A 349 -13.25 3.55 -26.04
N GLY A 350 -13.80 3.00 -24.97
CA GLY A 350 -13.05 2.43 -23.86
C GLY A 350 -13.98 1.76 -22.87
N TYR A 351 -13.45 1.16 -21.81
CA TYR A 351 -14.24 0.50 -20.77
C TYR A 351 -14.24 1.32 -19.49
N LEU A 352 -15.46 1.60 -18.99
CA LEU A 352 -15.70 2.20 -17.68
C LEU A 352 -16.23 1.16 -16.68
N ASP A 353 -16.72 0.04 -17.20
CA ASP A 353 -17.23 -1.08 -16.43
C ASP A 353 -16.12 -2.10 -16.25
N HIS A 354 -15.79 -2.40 -14.99
CA HIS A 354 -14.66 -3.26 -14.66
C HIS A 354 -15.12 -4.52 -13.92
N ALA A 355 -14.37 -5.59 -14.14
CA ALA A 355 -14.23 -6.70 -13.23
C ALA A 355 -12.80 -6.69 -12.67
N LEU A 356 -12.65 -6.39 -11.38
CA LEU A 356 -11.37 -6.39 -10.69
C LEU A 356 -11.36 -7.49 -9.62
N ALA A 357 -10.55 -8.51 -9.79
CA ALA A 357 -10.44 -9.62 -8.85
C ALA A 357 -9.28 -9.38 -7.88
N SER A 358 -9.41 -9.78 -6.61
CA SER A 358 -8.25 -9.92 -5.73
C SER A 358 -7.27 -10.93 -6.32
N THR A 359 -5.98 -10.83 -6.00
CA THR A 359 -4.97 -11.79 -6.48
C THR A 359 -5.33 -13.27 -6.20
N ASN A 360 -6.03 -13.56 -5.11
CA ASN A 360 -6.48 -14.93 -4.80
C ASN A 360 -7.57 -15.40 -5.79
N LEU A 361 -8.54 -14.54 -6.07
CA LEU A 361 -9.65 -14.83 -6.96
C LEU A 361 -9.22 -14.91 -8.44
N ASP A 362 -8.22 -14.13 -8.86
CA ASP A 362 -7.68 -14.12 -10.24
C ASP A 362 -7.34 -15.53 -10.76
N THR A 363 -6.82 -16.38 -9.87
CA THR A 363 -6.47 -17.77 -10.21
C THR A 363 -7.68 -18.68 -10.47
N GLN A 364 -8.86 -18.26 -10.03
CA GLN A 364 -10.13 -18.97 -10.17
C GLN A 364 -11.02 -18.40 -11.28
N VAL A 365 -10.57 -17.34 -11.96
CA VAL A 365 -11.24 -16.75 -13.13
C VAL A 365 -11.00 -17.63 -14.36
N THR A 366 -12.09 -18.10 -14.97
CA THR A 366 -12.06 -18.94 -16.17
C THR A 366 -12.17 -18.14 -17.47
N GLY A 367 -12.72 -16.93 -17.41
CA GLY A 367 -12.90 -16.07 -18.57
C GLY A 367 -13.71 -14.81 -18.24
N VAL A 368 -13.63 -13.83 -19.12
CA VAL A 368 -14.38 -12.57 -19.04
C VAL A 368 -14.75 -12.09 -20.43
N THR A 369 -15.90 -11.44 -20.56
CA THR A 369 -16.34 -10.78 -21.80
C THR A 369 -17.11 -9.52 -21.47
N GLU A 370 -17.06 -8.56 -22.38
CA GLU A 370 -18.04 -7.48 -22.50
C GLU A 370 -19.06 -7.90 -23.57
N TRP A 371 -20.36 -7.75 -23.29
CA TRP A 371 -21.38 -8.06 -24.27
C TRP A 371 -21.80 -6.78 -25.00
N HIS A 372 -21.27 -6.58 -26.20
CA HIS A 372 -21.49 -5.36 -26.99
C HIS A 372 -22.91 -5.23 -27.53
N ILE A 373 -23.85 -4.87 -26.65
CA ILE A 373 -25.27 -4.67 -26.96
C ILE A 373 -25.68 -3.19 -26.87
N ASN A 374 -24.85 -2.32 -26.31
CA ASN A 374 -25.19 -0.95 -25.92
C ASN A 374 -24.29 0.10 -26.58
N ALA A 375 -22.97 0.05 -26.34
CA ALA A 375 -22.04 1.12 -26.75
C ALA A 375 -21.98 1.33 -28.28
N ASP A 376 -22.29 0.28 -29.04
CA ASP A 376 -22.29 0.32 -30.50
C ASP A 376 -23.60 0.82 -31.12
N GLU A 377 -24.69 0.86 -30.34
CA GLU A 377 -26.02 1.17 -30.85
C GLU A 377 -26.32 2.68 -30.80
N PRO A 378 -27.06 3.22 -31.79
CA PRO A 378 -27.46 4.61 -31.79
C PRO A 378 -28.43 4.90 -30.65
N THR A 379 -28.40 6.13 -30.14
CA THR A 379 -29.33 6.63 -29.11
C THR A 379 -30.78 6.40 -29.50
N LEU A 380 -31.16 6.60 -30.77
CA LEU A 380 -32.54 6.42 -31.23
C LEU A 380 -33.12 5.00 -31.03
N ALA A 381 -32.28 3.99 -30.78
CA ALA A 381 -32.70 2.63 -30.45
C ALA A 381 -33.02 2.41 -28.96
N ASP A 382 -32.77 3.41 -28.11
CA ASP A 382 -33.01 3.39 -26.67
C ASP A 382 -34.53 3.39 -26.34
N TYR A 383 -34.86 3.59 -25.06
CA TYR A 383 -36.24 3.58 -24.59
C TYR A 383 -36.96 4.92 -24.75
N ASN A 384 -36.25 6.00 -25.04
CA ASN A 384 -36.78 7.36 -25.09
C ASN A 384 -37.66 7.55 -26.35
N VAL A 385 -38.65 8.44 -26.27
CA VAL A 385 -39.47 8.86 -27.41
C VAL A 385 -39.27 10.32 -27.80
N GLU A 386 -38.72 11.14 -26.93
CA GLU A 386 -38.34 12.51 -27.24
C GLU A 386 -37.25 12.55 -28.32
N TYR A 387 -37.15 13.69 -29.01
CA TYR A 387 -36.22 13.90 -30.13
C TYR A 387 -36.34 12.86 -31.27
N LYS A 388 -37.49 12.20 -31.39
CA LYS A 388 -37.97 11.58 -32.64
C LYS A 388 -38.61 12.67 -33.52
N GLN A 389 -39.28 12.33 -34.62
CA GLN A 389 -39.91 13.32 -35.51
C GLN A 389 -40.78 14.33 -34.74
N ASN A 390 -41.39 13.89 -33.62
CA ASN A 390 -41.97 14.78 -32.62
C ASN A 390 -41.06 14.88 -31.37
N PRO A 391 -40.39 16.02 -31.14
CA PRO A 391 -39.53 16.22 -29.98
C PRO A 391 -40.24 16.13 -28.63
N GLU A 392 -41.55 16.37 -28.58
CA GLU A 392 -42.36 16.34 -27.35
C GLU A 392 -43.11 15.02 -27.17
N CYS A 393 -42.78 13.99 -27.94
CA CYS A 393 -43.46 12.70 -27.86
C CYS A 393 -43.35 12.11 -26.46
N ARG A 394 -44.45 11.56 -25.92
CA ARG A 394 -44.49 10.81 -24.65
C ARG A 394 -45.36 9.55 -24.73
N THR A 395 -45.79 9.18 -25.94
CA THR A 395 -46.76 8.11 -26.19
C THR A 395 -46.36 7.28 -27.40
N SER A 396 -47.07 6.18 -27.66
CA SER A 396 -46.84 5.28 -28.80
C SER A 396 -47.21 5.85 -30.17
N THR A 397 -47.87 7.00 -30.25
CA THR A 397 -48.47 7.50 -31.51
C THR A 397 -47.58 8.48 -32.28
N CYS A 398 -46.46 8.90 -31.72
CA CYS A 398 -45.61 9.97 -32.26
C CYS A 398 -44.13 9.56 -32.40
N THR A 399 -43.84 8.25 -32.41
CA THR A 399 -42.48 7.72 -32.31
C THR A 399 -41.79 7.50 -33.66
N SER A 400 -42.34 7.92 -34.79
CA SER A 400 -41.66 7.74 -36.08
C SER A 400 -40.51 8.75 -36.24
N PRO A 401 -39.36 8.41 -36.84
CA PRO A 401 -38.83 7.04 -36.96
C PRO A 401 -38.46 6.47 -35.59
N ASP A 402 -38.67 5.16 -35.39
CA ASP A 402 -38.37 4.44 -34.15
C ASP A 402 -37.44 3.26 -34.44
N LEU A 403 -36.28 3.21 -33.78
CA LEU A 403 -35.38 2.04 -33.86
C LEU A 403 -35.53 1.10 -32.66
N TRP A 404 -36.43 1.41 -31.72
CA TRP A 404 -36.69 0.54 -30.58
C TRP A 404 -37.23 -0.81 -31.04
N GLN A 405 -36.68 -1.85 -30.44
CA GLN A 405 -37.06 -3.24 -30.68
C GLN A 405 -37.10 -3.96 -29.33
N ASN A 406 -38.00 -4.94 -29.20
CA ASN A 406 -38.08 -5.82 -28.04
C ASN A 406 -36.92 -6.84 -28.04
N ASN A 407 -35.73 -6.36 -27.70
CA ASN A 407 -34.47 -7.10 -27.69
C ASN A 407 -33.52 -6.44 -26.65
N PRO A 408 -32.30 -6.98 -26.38
CA PRO A 408 -31.42 -6.41 -25.35
C PRO A 408 -30.61 -5.21 -25.83
N PHE A 409 -30.61 -4.90 -27.13
CA PHE A 409 -29.73 -3.87 -27.71
C PHE A 409 -30.15 -2.47 -27.28
N ARG A 410 -29.19 -1.61 -26.90
CA ARG A 410 -29.44 -0.27 -26.36
C ARG A 410 -30.38 -0.29 -25.15
N ALA A 411 -30.24 -1.30 -24.28
CA ALA A 411 -30.85 -1.30 -22.95
C ALA A 411 -30.21 -0.26 -22.01
N SER A 412 -28.96 0.09 -22.30
CA SER A 412 -28.13 1.06 -21.59
C SER A 412 -27.22 1.76 -22.60
N ASP A 413 -26.43 2.72 -22.14
CA ASP A 413 -25.27 3.28 -22.84
C ASP A 413 -23.96 2.58 -22.45
N HIS A 414 -24.00 1.65 -21.49
CA HIS A 414 -22.87 0.81 -21.06
C HIS A 414 -23.07 -0.65 -21.44
N ASP A 415 -22.08 -1.30 -22.05
CA ASP A 415 -22.09 -2.75 -22.24
C ASP A 415 -21.86 -3.48 -20.90
N PRO A 416 -22.61 -4.54 -20.59
CA PRO A 416 -22.39 -5.31 -19.37
C PRO A 416 -21.13 -6.18 -19.46
N VAL A 417 -20.44 -6.31 -18.34
CA VAL A 417 -19.29 -7.21 -18.14
C VAL A 417 -19.77 -8.52 -17.53
N LEU A 418 -19.33 -9.65 -18.05
CA LEU A 418 -19.61 -11.00 -17.55
C LEU A 418 -18.30 -11.72 -17.26
N ILE A 419 -18.17 -12.30 -16.07
CA ILE A 419 -17.00 -13.09 -15.65
C ILE A 419 -17.43 -14.50 -15.23
N GLY A 420 -16.65 -15.49 -15.64
CA GLY A 420 -16.79 -16.89 -15.26
C GLY A 420 -15.78 -17.25 -14.17
N LEU A 421 -16.26 -17.96 -13.15
CA LEU A 421 -15.48 -18.38 -12.00
C LEU A 421 -15.59 -19.90 -11.81
N GLN A 422 -14.49 -20.52 -11.46
CA GLN A 422 -14.44 -21.90 -10.98
C GLN A 422 -14.01 -21.90 -9.52
N LEU A 423 -14.96 -21.61 -8.63
CA LEU A 423 -14.70 -21.60 -7.20
C LEU A 423 -14.60 -23.03 -6.70
N THR A 424 -13.58 -23.33 -5.95
CA THR A 424 -13.51 -24.56 -5.16
C THR A 424 -13.63 -24.18 -3.71
N ARG A 425 -14.22 -25.05 -2.89
CA ARG A 425 -14.18 -24.89 -1.44
C ARG A 425 -12.74 -24.62 -1.06
N ASP A 426 -12.48 -23.46 -0.46
CA ASP A 426 -11.22 -23.22 0.23
C ASP A 426 -11.00 -24.43 1.13
N GLU A 427 -9.99 -25.24 0.81
CA GLU A 427 -9.51 -26.22 1.78
C GLU A 427 -9.35 -25.43 3.06
N VAL A 428 -9.89 -25.92 4.18
CA VAL A 428 -9.75 -25.27 5.48
C VAL A 428 -8.27 -24.99 5.63
N ARG A 429 -7.86 -23.74 5.35
CA ARG A 429 -6.45 -23.40 5.42
C ARG A 429 -6.18 -23.52 6.89
N PRO A 430 -5.26 -24.39 7.32
CA PRO A 430 -4.87 -24.40 8.72
C PRO A 430 -4.53 -22.95 9.08
N ASP A 431 -5.00 -22.48 10.24
CA ASP A 431 -4.75 -21.12 10.71
C ASP A 431 -3.30 -20.79 10.38
N PHE A 432 -3.07 -19.73 9.61
CA PHE A 432 -1.72 -19.27 9.38
C PHE A 432 -1.17 -18.93 10.76
N THR A 433 -0.24 -19.73 11.24
CA THR A 433 0.47 -19.50 12.50
C THR A 433 1.80 -18.83 12.21
N LEU A 434 2.11 -17.84 13.05
CA LEU A 434 3.42 -17.24 13.20
C LEU A 434 3.86 -17.49 14.64
N SER A 435 5.03 -18.07 14.82
CA SER A 435 5.70 -18.13 16.11
C SER A 435 7.09 -17.56 15.98
N VAL A 436 7.51 -16.83 17.01
CA VAL A 436 8.85 -16.28 17.12
C VAL A 436 9.51 -16.87 18.35
N SER A 437 10.81 -17.10 18.25
CA SER A 437 11.61 -17.50 19.40
C SER A 437 12.98 -16.87 19.32
N GLY A 438 13.41 -16.27 20.42
CA GLY A 438 14.75 -15.73 20.58
C GLY A 438 15.15 -15.77 22.05
N THR A 439 16.40 -15.46 22.34
CA THR A 439 16.86 -15.39 23.73
C THR A 439 16.16 -14.23 24.45
N ALA A 440 15.70 -14.46 25.69
CA ALA A 440 15.09 -13.40 26.49
C ALA A 440 16.11 -12.31 26.92
N ALA A 441 17.40 -12.59 26.78
CA ALA A 441 18.49 -11.67 27.03
C ALA A 441 19.31 -11.43 25.75
N ALA A 442 19.75 -10.20 25.58
CA ALA A 442 20.71 -9.80 24.56
C ALA A 442 21.67 -8.75 25.14
N THR A 443 22.60 -8.29 24.31
CA THR A 443 23.70 -7.43 24.72
C THR A 443 23.83 -6.30 23.72
N ALA A 444 23.91 -5.05 24.20
CA ALA A 444 24.01 -3.90 23.30
C ALA A 444 25.20 -4.06 22.33
N ALA A 445 25.03 -3.59 21.10
CA ALA A 445 25.98 -3.68 19.98
C ALA A 445 26.37 -5.11 19.52
N GLN A 446 25.75 -6.17 20.06
CA GLN A 446 25.91 -7.54 19.57
C GLN A 446 24.70 -7.98 18.74
N PRO A 447 24.89 -8.85 17.73
CA PRO A 447 23.79 -9.36 16.92
C PRO A 447 22.86 -10.23 17.77
N TYR A 448 21.62 -9.80 17.91
CA TYR A 448 20.51 -10.58 18.40
C TYR A 448 19.84 -11.29 17.22
N THR A 449 19.63 -12.61 17.33
CA THR A 449 18.95 -13.40 16.30
C THR A 449 17.58 -13.83 16.79
N LEU A 450 16.56 -13.52 16.00
CA LEU A 450 15.20 -13.97 16.21
C LEU A 450 14.89 -15.09 15.21
N ASN A 451 14.43 -16.23 15.70
CA ASN A 451 13.95 -17.31 14.83
C ASN A 451 12.47 -17.11 14.53
N LEU A 452 12.13 -17.33 13.27
CA LEU A 452 10.79 -17.17 12.72
C LEU A 452 10.31 -18.52 12.23
N THR A 453 9.09 -18.89 12.60
CA THR A 453 8.44 -20.08 12.05
C THR A 453 7.04 -19.71 11.63
N THR A 454 6.75 -19.96 10.36
CA THR A 454 5.43 -19.79 9.78
C THR A 454 4.93 -21.13 9.26
N SER A 455 3.63 -21.36 9.36
CA SER A 455 2.97 -22.57 8.83
C SER A 455 2.87 -22.59 7.30
N ALA A 456 3.05 -21.44 6.64
CA ALA A 456 3.12 -21.27 5.19
C ALA A 456 4.07 -20.11 4.83
N LEU A 457 4.46 -19.97 3.56
CA LEU A 457 5.24 -18.81 3.10
C LEU A 457 4.37 -17.54 3.13
N PRO A 458 4.74 -16.49 3.88
CA PRO A 458 4.00 -15.23 3.90
C PRO A 458 4.22 -14.37 2.65
N ASP A 459 3.18 -13.62 2.27
CA ASP A 459 3.20 -12.56 1.26
C ASP A 459 4.01 -11.35 1.76
N THR A 460 3.87 -11.03 3.05
CA THR A 460 4.66 -10.00 3.73
C THR A 460 5.17 -10.50 5.08
N LEU A 461 6.42 -10.17 5.40
CA LEU A 461 7.05 -10.52 6.67
C LEU A 461 7.86 -9.32 7.16
N THR A 462 7.47 -8.76 8.30
CA THR A 462 8.08 -7.54 8.86
C THR A 462 8.43 -7.73 10.32
N VAL A 463 9.53 -7.12 10.75
CA VAL A 463 9.97 -7.11 12.15
C VAL A 463 10.08 -5.66 12.60
N ASN A 464 9.41 -5.33 13.70
CA ASN A 464 9.64 -4.11 14.47
C ASN A 464 10.45 -4.47 15.70
N TRP A 465 11.67 -3.95 15.81
CA TRP A 465 12.62 -4.33 16.85
C TRP A 465 12.32 -3.68 18.21
N GLY A 466 11.36 -2.76 18.28
CA GLY A 466 10.93 -2.09 19.50
C GLY A 466 11.82 -0.91 19.93
N ASP A 467 12.87 -0.60 19.18
CA ASP A 467 13.80 0.54 19.39
C ASP A 467 13.62 1.67 18.36
N GLY A 468 12.52 1.61 17.60
CA GLY A 468 12.21 2.53 16.51
C GLY A 468 12.65 2.05 15.12
N GLN A 469 13.39 0.93 15.04
CA GLN A 469 13.76 0.32 13.76
C GLN A 469 12.77 -0.75 13.31
N THR A 470 12.54 -0.80 12.00
CA THR A 470 11.70 -1.81 11.34
C THR A 470 12.41 -2.35 10.11
N GLU A 471 12.18 -3.61 9.79
CA GLU A 471 12.70 -4.26 8.60
C GLU A 471 11.63 -5.10 7.91
N THR A 472 11.73 -5.23 6.58
CA THR A 472 10.94 -6.15 5.77
C THR A 472 11.85 -7.28 5.32
N LEU A 473 11.42 -8.52 5.54
CA LEU A 473 12.18 -9.73 5.23
C LEU A 473 11.66 -10.38 3.96
N SER A 474 12.50 -11.22 3.34
CA SER A 474 12.02 -12.13 2.30
C SER A 474 11.00 -13.12 2.87
N SER A 475 10.01 -13.50 2.07
CA SER A 475 8.96 -14.47 2.46
C SER A 475 9.48 -15.80 3.00
N GLY A 476 10.67 -16.25 2.57
CA GLY A 476 11.31 -17.48 3.06
C GLY A 476 12.24 -17.31 4.26
N ALA A 477 12.31 -16.14 4.89
CA ALA A 477 13.23 -15.90 5.99
C ALA A 477 12.82 -16.69 7.25
N THR A 478 13.72 -17.55 7.72
CA THR A 478 13.54 -18.31 8.97
C THR A 478 14.20 -17.61 10.17
N THR A 479 14.96 -16.55 9.94
CA THR A 479 15.67 -15.78 10.96
C THR A 479 15.72 -14.30 10.61
N ALA A 480 15.77 -13.46 11.63
CA ALA A 480 16.01 -12.02 11.56
C ALA A 480 17.15 -11.65 12.51
N THR A 481 17.97 -10.66 12.16
CA THR A 481 19.10 -10.24 13.00
C THR A 481 19.16 -8.74 13.19
N HIS A 482 19.36 -8.29 14.43
CA HIS A 482 19.46 -6.87 14.78
C HIS A 482 20.44 -6.61 15.91
N ALA A 483 21.00 -5.40 15.98
CA ALA A 483 21.90 -4.98 17.05
C ALA A 483 21.34 -3.75 17.77
N TYR A 484 20.93 -3.93 19.02
CA TYR A 484 20.41 -2.85 19.85
C TYR A 484 21.53 -1.89 20.28
N ALA A 485 21.36 -0.59 20.05
CA ALA A 485 22.39 0.40 20.39
C ALA A 485 22.52 0.65 21.90
N SER A 486 21.44 0.46 22.65
CA SER A 486 21.35 0.82 24.07
C SER A 486 20.84 -0.35 24.91
N ALA A 487 21.20 -0.35 26.19
CA ALA A 487 20.58 -1.23 27.18
C ALA A 487 19.10 -0.84 27.36
N GLY A 488 18.24 -1.83 27.55
CA GLY A 488 16.80 -1.60 27.68
C GLY A 488 16.01 -2.89 27.57
N THR A 489 14.70 -2.81 27.81
CA THR A 489 13.79 -3.90 27.47
C THR A 489 13.01 -3.51 26.23
N TYR A 490 13.11 -4.32 25.19
CA TYR A 490 12.49 -4.09 23.90
C TYR A 490 11.45 -5.17 23.62
N THR A 491 10.33 -4.79 23.01
CA THR A 491 9.31 -5.73 22.54
C THR A 491 9.43 -5.85 21.03
N VAL A 492 10.03 -6.96 20.58
CA VAL A 492 10.12 -7.28 19.17
C VAL A 492 8.76 -7.77 18.71
N THR A 493 8.21 -7.12 17.69
CA THR A 493 6.91 -7.46 17.10
C THR A 493 7.13 -7.91 15.67
N VAL A 494 6.87 -9.18 15.39
CA VAL A 494 6.90 -9.70 14.03
C VAL A 494 5.48 -9.76 13.50
N THR A 495 5.26 -9.20 12.32
CA THR A 495 3.97 -9.26 11.62
C THR A 495 4.17 -9.97 10.30
N ALA A 496 3.42 -11.04 10.10
CA ALA A 496 3.43 -11.81 8.86
C ALA A 496 2.01 -11.87 8.29
N THR A 497 1.86 -11.63 7.01
CA THR A 497 0.59 -11.82 6.29
C THR A 497 0.78 -12.94 5.28
N ALA A 498 -0.05 -13.97 5.34
CA ALA A 498 -0.08 -15.04 4.36
C ALA A 498 -1.52 -15.41 4.05
N ASN A 499 -1.88 -15.48 2.76
CA ASN A 499 -3.23 -15.87 2.36
C ASN A 499 -4.28 -14.97 3.02
N GLY A 500 -3.95 -13.69 3.19
CA GLY A 500 -4.82 -12.71 3.83
C GLY A 500 -4.98 -12.75 5.35
N GLN A 501 -4.43 -13.77 6.00
CA GLN A 501 -4.36 -13.84 7.45
C GLN A 501 -3.12 -13.07 7.92
N THR A 502 -3.30 -12.07 8.77
CA THR A 502 -2.19 -11.37 9.42
C THR A 502 -2.02 -11.90 10.83
N GLN A 503 -0.85 -12.43 11.13
CA GLN A 503 -0.47 -12.79 12.49
C GLN A 503 0.60 -11.87 13.02
N THR A 504 0.50 -11.62 14.32
CA THR A 504 1.53 -10.92 15.07
C THR A 504 2.04 -11.80 16.19
N ALA A 505 3.36 -11.93 16.29
CA ALA A 505 4.02 -12.62 17.39
C ALA A 505 5.03 -11.68 18.04
N VAL A 506 5.10 -11.74 19.37
CA VAL A 506 5.94 -10.85 20.16
C VAL A 506 7.02 -11.63 20.90
N GLN A 507 8.21 -11.05 20.96
CA GLN A 507 9.31 -11.51 21.78
C GLN A 507 9.85 -10.33 22.58
N THR A 508 9.76 -10.40 23.91
CA THR A 508 10.44 -9.43 24.76
C THR A 508 11.90 -9.83 24.90
N VAL A 509 12.81 -8.87 24.70
CA VAL A 509 14.25 -9.03 24.92
C VAL A 509 14.74 -7.97 25.89
N THR A 510 15.40 -8.40 26.97
CA THR A 510 16.12 -7.51 27.87
C THR A 510 17.57 -7.42 27.39
N VAL A 511 17.91 -6.28 26.81
CA VAL A 511 19.26 -5.95 26.39
C VAL A 511 20.00 -5.39 27.59
N SER A 512 20.95 -6.15 28.13
CA SER A 512 21.90 -5.58 29.07
C SER A 512 22.84 -4.64 28.32
N ALA A 513 23.37 -3.63 29.03
CA ALA A 513 24.56 -2.95 28.53
C ALA A 513 25.58 -4.01 28.12
N ALA A 514 26.29 -3.77 27.02
CA ALA A 514 27.41 -4.62 26.67
C ALA A 514 28.23 -4.87 27.94
N PRO A 515 28.47 -6.13 28.38
CA PRO A 515 29.59 -6.34 29.26
C PRO A 515 30.76 -5.71 28.51
N VAL A 516 31.51 -4.87 29.19
CA VAL A 516 32.75 -4.34 28.65
C VAL A 516 33.65 -5.56 28.45
N VAL A 517 33.50 -6.25 27.33
CA VAL A 517 34.51 -7.16 26.82
C VAL A 517 35.57 -6.22 26.30
N VAL A 518 36.49 -5.90 27.19
CA VAL A 518 37.82 -5.50 26.79
C VAL A 518 38.43 -6.72 26.11
N THR A 519 38.15 -6.92 24.81
CA THR A 519 39.30 -7.23 23.96
C THR A 519 40.19 -6.01 24.11
N PRO A 520 41.40 -6.13 24.70
CA PRO A 520 42.29 -4.99 24.74
C PRO A 520 42.39 -4.50 23.29
N PRO A 521 42.14 -3.21 23.01
CA PRO A 521 42.98 -2.61 22.01
C PRO A 521 44.40 -2.97 22.48
N THR A 522 45.16 -3.68 21.66
CA THR A 522 46.63 -3.61 21.75
C THR A 522 47.00 -2.18 21.42
N SER A 523 46.71 -1.30 22.37
CA SER A 523 47.23 0.04 22.41
C SER A 523 48.69 -0.17 22.77
N ALA A 524 49.58 0.25 21.88
CA ALA A 524 51.01 0.17 22.10
C ALA A 524 51.39 0.74 23.48
N SER A 525 50.63 1.72 23.99
CA SER A 525 50.72 2.30 25.33
C SER A 525 49.41 2.15 26.11
N LYS A 526 49.43 1.43 27.26
CA LYS A 526 48.31 1.37 28.23
C LYS A 526 48.88 1.55 29.64
N LEU A 527 48.83 2.79 30.14
CA LEU A 527 49.22 3.10 31.52
C LEU A 527 47.99 3.05 32.42
N VAL A 528 48.11 2.36 33.54
CA VAL A 528 47.06 2.24 34.55
C VAL A 528 47.60 2.62 35.93
N ILE A 529 46.75 3.11 36.81
CA ILE A 529 46.98 3.18 38.25
C ILE A 529 46.83 1.75 38.79
N SER A 530 47.89 1.18 39.34
CA SER A 530 47.87 -0.17 39.92
C SER A 530 47.53 -0.15 41.41
N GLU A 531 47.86 0.91 42.13
CA GLU A 531 47.60 1.00 43.57
C GLU A 531 47.49 2.45 44.06
N VAL A 532 46.53 2.71 44.95
CA VAL A 532 46.37 4.01 45.63
C VAL A 532 46.31 3.79 47.14
N TYR A 533 47.15 4.51 47.87
CA TYR A 533 47.21 4.46 49.33
C TYR A 533 47.32 5.86 49.92
N GLY A 534 46.24 6.33 50.55
CA GLY A 534 46.18 7.60 51.31
C GLY A 534 46.30 7.42 52.82
N GLY A 535 46.72 6.25 53.29
CA GLY A 535 46.86 5.93 54.71
C GLY A 535 48.18 6.36 55.33
N GLY A 536 49.08 6.94 54.54
CA GLY A 536 50.47 7.22 54.88
C GLY A 536 50.66 8.03 56.15
N GLY A 537 51.32 7.42 57.13
CA GLY A 537 51.60 8.06 58.41
C GLY A 537 50.36 8.47 59.21
N ASN A 538 49.21 7.88 58.96
CA ASN A 538 48.06 7.91 59.88
C ASN A 538 48.27 6.92 61.04
N SER A 539 47.49 7.05 62.12
CA SER A 539 47.53 6.10 63.24
C SER A 539 47.18 4.69 62.74
N GLY A 540 48.05 3.70 63.02
CA GLY A 540 47.91 2.32 62.54
C GLY A 540 48.49 2.04 61.14
N ALA A 541 49.07 3.05 60.47
CA ALA A 541 49.70 2.87 59.17
C ALA A 541 51.01 2.08 59.24
N THR A 542 51.29 1.27 58.22
CA THR A 542 52.60 0.62 58.04
C THR A 542 53.61 1.60 57.42
N TYR A 543 53.22 2.26 56.34
CA TYR A 543 54.06 3.20 55.61
C TYR A 543 53.92 4.65 56.11
N THR A 544 55.02 5.41 56.09
CA THR A 544 55.05 6.82 56.54
C THR A 544 54.43 7.81 55.55
N ASN A 545 54.26 7.40 54.29
CA ASN A 545 53.84 8.26 53.20
C ASN A 545 52.67 7.67 52.43
N ASP A 546 51.84 8.56 51.91
CA ASP A 546 50.86 8.25 50.88
C ASP A 546 51.60 7.88 49.59
N PHE A 547 50.98 7.08 48.72
CA PHE A 547 51.52 6.82 47.38
C PHE A 547 50.45 6.52 46.34
N ILE A 548 50.83 6.75 45.09
CA ILE A 548 50.11 6.31 43.89
C ILE A 548 51.11 5.51 43.06
N GLU A 549 50.71 4.30 42.66
CA GLU A 549 51.50 3.45 41.77
C GLU A 549 50.88 3.41 40.38
N ILE A 550 51.72 3.57 39.35
CA ILE A 550 51.35 3.47 37.94
C ILE A 550 52.01 2.22 37.37
N PHE A 551 51.34 1.51 36.48
CA PHE A 551 51.83 0.33 35.80
C PHE A 551 51.63 0.43 34.29
N ASN A 552 52.61 -0.04 33.51
CA ASN A 552 52.47 -0.14 32.07
C ASN A 552 51.92 -1.51 31.65
N ALA A 553 50.61 -1.58 31.47
CA ALA A 553 49.88 -2.74 30.96
C ALA A 553 49.93 -2.88 29.43
N GLY A 554 50.55 -1.92 28.72
CA GLY A 554 50.72 -1.93 27.28
C GLY A 554 51.87 -2.81 26.81
N THR A 555 52.15 -2.78 25.50
CA THR A 555 53.19 -3.61 24.87
C THR A 555 54.43 -2.82 24.44
N THR A 556 54.46 -1.51 24.64
CA THR A 556 55.62 -0.65 24.36
C THR A 556 55.96 0.26 25.55
N SER A 557 57.20 0.73 25.60
CA SER A 557 57.62 1.67 26.64
C SER A 557 56.95 3.03 26.47
N VAL A 558 56.49 3.62 27.57
CA VAL A 558 55.86 4.95 27.59
C VAL A 558 56.74 5.95 28.31
N ASN A 559 57.02 7.09 27.69
CA ASN A 559 57.74 8.19 28.35
C ASN A 559 56.76 8.98 29.23
N LEU A 560 57.01 9.01 30.54
CA LEU A 560 56.15 9.72 31.52
C LEU A 560 56.43 11.24 31.60
N GLY A 561 57.33 11.75 30.76
CA GLY A 561 57.58 13.19 30.63
C GLY A 561 56.32 13.94 30.19
N GLY A 562 55.90 14.91 31.00
CA GLY A 562 54.68 15.68 30.76
C GLY A 562 53.40 15.08 31.37
N TYR A 563 53.47 13.90 31.99
CA TYR A 563 52.36 13.31 32.73
C TYR A 563 52.26 13.85 34.16
N SER A 564 51.09 13.69 34.77
CA SER A 564 50.87 13.93 36.20
C SER A 564 49.93 12.90 36.82
N VAL A 565 50.04 12.70 38.13
CA VAL A 565 48.94 12.15 38.93
C VAL A 565 48.22 13.29 39.64
N GLN A 566 46.90 13.24 39.64
CA GLN A 566 46.06 14.27 40.24
C GLN A 566 45.13 13.65 41.26
N TYR A 567 44.84 14.39 42.34
CA TYR A 567 43.98 13.95 43.43
C TYR A 567 42.89 14.97 43.74
N ALA A 568 41.69 14.46 44.04
CA ALA A 568 40.59 15.21 44.65
C ALA A 568 39.98 14.40 45.80
N SER A 569 39.30 15.06 46.73
CA SER A 569 38.52 14.35 47.76
C SER A 569 37.37 13.57 47.14
N ALA A 570 36.79 12.62 47.88
CA ALA A 570 35.75 11.70 47.37
C ALA A 570 34.57 12.38 46.66
N THR A 571 34.22 13.61 47.06
CA THR A 571 33.16 14.43 46.47
C THR A 571 33.67 15.78 45.93
N GLY A 572 34.99 15.99 45.93
CA GLY A 572 35.60 17.25 45.54
C GLY A 572 35.75 17.38 44.03
N THR A 573 35.60 18.60 43.53
CA THR A 573 35.80 18.95 42.11
C THR A 573 37.09 19.74 41.88
N SER A 574 37.87 19.99 42.93
CA SER A 574 39.15 20.69 42.88
C SER A 574 40.31 19.71 42.95
N TRP A 575 41.10 19.68 41.89
CA TRP A 575 42.22 18.76 41.73
C TRP A 575 43.55 19.39 42.17
N ALA A 576 44.37 18.58 42.85
CA ALA A 576 45.76 18.88 43.18
C ALA A 576 46.68 17.96 42.36
N VAL A 577 47.85 18.47 41.92
CA VAL A 577 48.66 17.85 40.86
C VAL A 577 50.05 17.51 41.36
N THR A 578 50.55 16.31 41.05
CA THR A 578 51.98 15.94 41.11
C THR A 578 52.47 15.59 39.71
N PRO A 579 53.33 16.43 39.09
CA PRO A 579 54.01 16.09 37.85
C PRO A 579 54.91 14.86 38.01
N LEU A 580 54.98 14.00 37.00
CA LEU A 580 55.86 12.83 36.99
C LEU A 580 57.26 13.19 36.48
N THR A 581 58.26 12.41 36.88
CA THR A 581 59.59 12.54 36.30
C THR A 581 59.64 11.83 34.94
N SER A 582 60.41 12.38 34.01
CA SER A 582 60.55 11.80 32.67
C SER A 582 61.36 10.50 32.73
N VAL A 583 60.67 9.37 32.69
CA VAL A 583 61.26 8.04 32.53
C VAL A 583 60.54 7.28 31.41
N ASN A 584 61.24 6.39 30.71
CA ASN A 584 60.60 5.42 29.82
C ASN A 584 60.20 4.20 30.64
N LEU A 585 58.91 4.07 30.96
CA LEU A 585 58.37 2.94 31.70
C LEU A 585 58.13 1.78 30.74
N ALA A 586 58.92 0.70 30.83
CA ALA A 586 58.80 -0.46 29.95
C ALA A 586 57.53 -1.29 30.25
N PRO A 587 57.03 -2.09 29.30
CA PRO A 587 55.92 -3.02 29.53
C PRO A 587 56.15 -3.87 30.79
N GLY A 588 55.12 -3.96 31.63
CA GLY A 588 55.18 -4.74 32.86
C GLY A 588 55.88 -4.08 34.04
N GLN A 589 56.39 -2.85 33.91
CA GLN A 589 57.02 -2.13 35.02
C GLN A 589 56.00 -1.27 35.79
N SER A 590 56.21 -1.17 37.11
CA SER A 590 55.55 -0.20 37.99
C SER A 590 56.39 1.06 38.17
N TYR A 591 55.74 2.16 38.53
CA TYR A 591 56.32 3.47 38.81
C TYR A 591 55.67 4.03 40.07
N LEU A 592 56.47 4.25 41.12
CA LEU A 592 56.00 4.64 42.44
C LEU A 592 56.09 6.16 42.64
N VAL A 593 54.94 6.79 42.88
CA VAL A 593 54.86 8.21 43.23
C VAL A 593 54.62 8.35 44.72
N GLN A 594 55.65 8.74 45.47
CA GLN A 594 55.50 9.11 46.87
C GLN A 594 54.71 10.40 46.98
N GLN A 595 53.81 10.50 47.97
CA GLN A 595 53.01 11.67 48.25
C GLN A 595 53.25 12.17 49.69
N ALA A 596 52.29 12.86 50.31
CA ALA A 596 52.46 13.48 51.61
C ALA A 596 52.94 12.48 52.68
N LYS A 597 53.78 12.98 53.60
CA LYS A 597 54.24 12.25 54.78
C LYS A 597 53.32 12.55 55.95
N GLY A 598 52.81 11.52 56.62
CA GLY A 598 52.07 11.67 57.87
C GLY A 598 52.96 11.69 59.11
N ALA A 599 52.34 11.70 60.29
CA ALA A 599 53.04 11.76 61.59
C ALA A 599 53.36 10.37 62.19
N GLY A 600 52.69 9.32 61.73
CA GLY A 600 52.87 7.92 62.12
C GLY A 600 53.54 7.08 61.03
N GLY A 601 53.32 5.75 61.06
CA GLY A 601 54.02 4.81 60.19
C GLY A 601 55.44 4.53 60.67
N THR A 602 55.91 3.30 60.47
CA THR A 602 57.26 2.88 60.92
C THR A 602 58.18 2.52 59.76
N THR A 603 57.63 2.39 58.54
CA THR A 603 58.35 1.91 57.37
C THR A 603 58.35 2.98 56.28
N PRO A 604 59.50 3.45 55.79
CA PRO A 604 59.58 4.24 54.57
C PRO A 604 59.08 3.46 53.34
N LEU A 605 58.62 4.14 52.30
CA LEU A 605 58.39 3.49 51.00
C LEU A 605 59.72 2.98 50.42
N PRO A 606 59.68 1.96 49.52
CA PRO A 606 60.78 1.75 48.57
C PRO A 606 61.15 3.06 47.87
N THR A 607 62.40 3.22 47.43
CA THR A 607 62.87 4.46 46.80
C THR A 607 61.89 4.89 45.68
N PRO A 608 61.17 6.01 45.84
CA PRO A 608 60.12 6.35 44.89
C PRO A 608 60.72 6.93 43.61
N ASP A 609 60.03 6.71 42.49
CA ASP A 609 60.45 7.19 41.18
C ASP A 609 60.07 8.67 40.97
N ALA A 610 59.00 9.14 41.62
CA ALA A 610 58.67 10.56 41.78
C ALA A 610 58.24 10.87 43.21
N SER A 611 58.32 12.14 43.59
CA SER A 611 57.83 12.63 44.88
C SER A 611 56.91 13.84 44.67
N GLY A 612 55.76 13.79 45.32
CA GLY A 612 54.79 14.86 45.46
C GLY A 612 54.44 15.11 46.91
N THR A 613 53.47 15.99 47.13
CA THR A 613 53.03 16.42 48.47
C THR A 613 51.51 16.35 48.62
N LEU A 614 50.83 15.55 47.80
CA LEU A 614 49.37 15.42 47.87
C LEU A 614 48.99 14.74 49.18
N ALA A 615 48.22 15.44 50.02
CA ALA A 615 47.64 14.87 51.22
C ALA A 615 46.36 14.12 50.81
N MET A 616 46.45 12.79 50.73
CA MET A 616 45.33 11.96 50.31
C MET A 616 44.54 11.46 51.51
N SER A 617 43.25 11.21 51.31
CA SER A 617 42.41 10.64 52.35
C SER A 617 42.70 9.15 52.49
N GLY A 618 42.88 8.66 53.71
CA GLY A 618 43.05 7.23 53.99
C GLY A 618 41.76 6.42 53.88
N SER A 619 40.60 7.06 53.72
CA SER A 619 39.30 6.37 53.70
C SER A 619 38.59 6.41 52.36
N ALA A 620 38.58 7.57 51.69
CA ALA A 620 37.94 7.74 50.39
C ALA A 620 38.46 8.97 49.62
N GLY A 621 38.66 8.85 48.33
CA GLY A 621 39.22 9.88 47.46
C GLY A 621 39.16 9.51 45.98
N GLN A 622 39.68 10.40 45.13
CA GLN A 622 39.73 10.19 43.68
C GLN A 622 41.14 10.51 43.17
N VAL A 623 41.68 9.66 42.29
CA VAL A 623 43.00 9.83 41.66
C VAL A 623 42.86 9.66 40.16
N ALA A 624 43.54 10.51 39.39
CA ALA A 624 43.61 10.42 37.93
C ALA A 624 45.07 10.42 37.47
N LEU A 625 45.39 9.57 36.49
CA LEU A 625 46.61 9.65 35.69
C LEU A 625 46.31 10.47 34.45
N VAL A 626 47.09 11.53 34.21
CA VAL A 626 46.80 12.53 33.17
C VAL A 626 48.02 12.76 32.30
N GLU A 627 47.85 12.69 30.98
CA GLU A 627 48.80 13.18 29.99
C GLU A 627 48.68 14.71 29.93
N GLY A 628 49.46 15.38 30.77
CA GLY A 628 49.43 16.82 30.99
C GLY A 628 49.53 17.15 32.48
N THR A 629 49.91 18.39 32.78
CA THR A 629 50.05 18.92 34.16
C THR A 629 49.00 19.96 34.52
N ALA A 630 48.09 20.28 33.59
CA ALA A 630 46.94 21.13 33.88
C ALA A 630 45.92 20.38 34.74
N LYS A 631 45.27 21.08 35.68
CA LYS A 631 44.22 20.49 36.52
C LYS A 631 43.04 20.06 35.66
N ILE A 632 42.63 18.80 35.81
CA ILE A 632 41.42 18.29 35.15
C ILE A 632 40.16 18.83 35.82
N THR A 633 39.05 18.82 35.11
CA THR A 633 37.71 19.16 35.63
C THR A 633 36.90 17.93 36.03
N GLY A 634 37.23 16.75 35.46
CA GLY A 634 36.62 15.47 35.81
C GLY A 634 37.31 14.30 35.12
N SER A 635 36.84 13.08 35.39
CA SER A 635 37.41 11.84 34.86
C SER A 635 37.28 11.68 33.33
N THR A 636 36.43 12.46 32.68
CA THR A 636 36.18 12.42 31.24
C THR A 636 37.01 13.42 30.43
N ASP A 637 37.89 14.20 31.08
CA ASP A 637 38.78 15.14 30.39
C ASP A 637 39.71 14.38 29.42
N ALA A 638 39.92 14.93 28.21
CA ALA A 638 40.64 14.25 27.12
C ALA A 638 42.10 13.84 27.44
N GLY A 639 42.70 14.44 28.47
CA GLY A 639 44.04 14.11 28.96
C GLY A 639 44.07 12.95 29.96
N VAL A 640 42.93 12.50 30.50
CA VAL A 640 42.88 11.41 31.48
C VAL A 640 43.21 10.08 30.77
N ARG A 641 44.09 9.30 31.39
CA ARG A 641 44.58 8.01 30.89
C ARG A 641 44.15 6.85 31.77
N ASP A 642 43.96 7.11 33.06
CA ASP A 642 43.30 6.22 34.00
C ASP A 642 42.71 7.02 35.18
N TYR A 643 41.67 6.50 35.83
CA TYR A 643 40.97 7.14 36.93
C TYR A 643 40.49 6.11 37.97
N VAL A 644 40.76 6.39 39.25
CA VAL A 644 40.36 5.55 40.38
C VAL A 644 39.64 6.39 41.42
N ALA A 645 38.37 6.08 41.66
CA ALA A 645 37.65 6.52 42.85
C ALA A 645 37.66 5.39 43.90
N TYR A 646 38.19 5.66 45.08
CA TYR A 646 38.30 4.66 46.16
C TYR A 646 37.49 5.10 47.37
N SER A 647 36.97 4.12 48.12
CA SER A 647 36.24 4.34 49.37
C SER A 647 36.33 3.10 50.27
N GLY A 648 35.98 3.24 51.55
CA GLY A 648 35.98 2.13 52.51
C GLY A 648 37.36 1.62 52.91
N LEU A 649 38.41 2.42 52.70
CA LEU A 649 39.78 2.10 53.10
C LEU A 649 40.09 2.60 54.53
N SER A 650 41.28 2.25 55.00
CA SER A 650 41.78 2.61 56.33
C SER A 650 43.28 2.92 56.28
N SER A 651 43.85 3.31 57.41
CA SER A 651 45.29 3.51 57.52
C SER A 651 46.11 2.24 57.27
N SER A 652 45.53 1.04 57.27
CA SER A 652 46.22 -0.21 56.97
C SER A 652 45.88 -0.80 55.59
N THR A 653 45.03 -0.14 54.80
CA THR A 653 44.58 -0.68 53.51
C THR A 653 44.72 0.30 52.35
N SER A 654 45.13 -0.21 51.18
CA SER A 654 45.15 0.47 49.89
C SER A 654 44.05 -0.05 48.98
N ALA A 655 43.71 0.72 47.94
CA ALA A 655 42.99 0.19 46.79
C ALA A 655 44.02 -0.34 45.80
N ALA A 656 44.15 -1.66 45.72
CA ALA A 656 45.07 -2.34 44.82
C ALA A 656 44.29 -3.00 43.69
N ARG A 657 44.75 -2.82 42.45
CA ARG A 657 44.16 -3.45 41.27
C ARG A 657 44.28 -4.97 41.38
N LEU A 658 43.22 -5.71 41.06
CA LEU A 658 43.17 -7.18 41.13
C LEU A 658 44.21 -7.82 40.23
N SER A 659 44.41 -7.23 39.05
CA SER A 659 45.48 -7.55 38.11
C SER A 659 45.93 -6.25 37.45
N PRO A 660 47.21 -5.87 37.52
CA PRO A 660 47.70 -4.66 36.85
C PRO A 660 47.63 -4.78 35.32
N CYS A 661 47.48 -5.99 34.78
CA CYS A 661 47.34 -6.26 33.35
C CYS A 661 45.90 -6.15 32.84
N THR A 662 44.92 -6.11 33.75
CA THR A 662 43.49 -6.07 33.41
C THR A 662 42.87 -4.79 33.92
N ASP A 663 42.26 -4.05 33.01
CA ASP A 663 41.62 -2.78 33.31
C ASP A 663 40.39 -2.65 32.42
N THR A 664 39.24 -2.67 33.09
CA THR A 664 37.88 -2.68 32.55
C THR A 664 37.16 -1.35 32.80
N ASP A 665 37.89 -0.32 33.24
CA ASP A 665 37.37 0.99 33.63
C ASP A 665 36.29 0.90 34.73
N ALA A 666 36.32 -0.14 35.56
CA ALA A 666 35.30 -0.43 36.56
C ALA A 666 35.88 -0.47 37.98
N ALA A 667 35.09 -0.04 38.97
CA ALA A 667 35.49 -0.10 40.39
C ALA A 667 35.80 -1.53 40.87
N SER A 668 35.24 -2.55 40.20
CA SER A 668 35.53 -3.97 40.44
C SER A 668 36.97 -4.37 40.12
N ASP A 669 37.72 -3.54 39.40
CA ASP A 669 39.14 -3.78 39.11
C ASP A 669 40.01 -3.64 40.35
N PHE A 670 39.49 -3.07 41.45
CA PHE A 670 40.24 -2.83 42.68
C PHE A 670 39.68 -3.61 43.87
N LYS A 671 40.58 -4.02 44.76
CA LYS A 671 40.25 -4.56 46.08
C LYS A 671 40.94 -3.75 47.18
N ALA A 672 40.31 -3.71 48.35
CA ALA A 672 40.98 -3.28 49.56
C ALA A 672 41.99 -4.36 50.01
N GLY A 673 43.24 -3.99 50.21
CA GLY A 673 44.30 -4.91 50.65
C GLY A 673 45.39 -4.19 51.44
N ALA A 674 46.34 -4.93 52.01
CA ALA A 674 47.51 -4.30 52.62
C ALA A 674 48.35 -3.61 51.53
N PRO A 675 48.95 -2.43 51.81
CA PRO A 675 49.69 -1.68 50.80
C PRO A 675 50.94 -2.43 50.31
N THR A 676 51.18 -2.46 48.99
CA THR A 676 52.27 -3.22 48.35
C THR A 676 53.07 -2.39 47.34
N PRO A 677 53.67 -1.25 47.73
CA PRO A 677 54.31 -0.32 46.80
C PRO A 677 55.48 -0.93 46.01
N GLN A 678 55.49 -0.73 44.70
CA GLN A 678 56.51 -1.17 43.74
C GLN A 678 56.98 0.01 42.88
N ASN A 679 58.30 0.21 42.85
CA ASN A 679 58.96 1.20 41.99
C ASN A 679 59.49 0.54 40.71
N THR A 680 60.16 1.30 39.84
CA THR A 680 60.75 0.79 38.60
C THR A 680 61.83 -0.28 38.79
N GLY A 681 62.33 -0.45 40.01
CA GLY A 681 63.29 -1.52 40.38
C GLY A 681 62.64 -2.86 40.70
N ALA A 682 61.31 -2.94 40.78
CA ALA A 682 60.60 -4.20 40.97
C ALA A 682 60.68 -5.10 39.72
N ALA A 683 60.52 -6.41 39.91
CA ALA A 683 60.52 -7.36 38.81
C ALA A 683 59.30 -7.11 37.89
N PRO A 684 59.47 -6.98 36.56
CA PRO A 684 58.36 -6.73 35.66
C PRO A 684 57.30 -7.84 35.66
N VAL A 685 56.02 -7.47 35.60
CA VAL A 685 54.88 -8.39 35.49
C VAL A 685 54.53 -8.60 34.02
N ASN A 686 54.45 -9.85 33.58
CA ASN A 686 54.20 -10.18 32.17
C ASN A 686 52.69 -10.27 31.84
N CYS A 687 52.18 -9.33 31.03
CA CYS A 687 50.76 -9.24 30.68
C CYS A 687 50.33 -10.05 29.43
N VAL A 688 51.22 -10.80 28.77
CA VAL A 688 50.88 -11.59 27.55
C VAL A 688 50.48 -13.06 27.81
N THR A 689 50.40 -13.49 29.07
CA THR A 689 49.91 -14.84 29.42
C THR A 689 48.68 -14.74 30.31
N PRO A 690 47.54 -15.36 29.96
CA PRO A 690 46.40 -15.43 30.88
C PRO A 690 46.82 -16.23 32.12
N GLN A 691 46.72 -15.61 33.30
CA GLN A 691 46.77 -16.32 34.58
C GLN A 691 45.37 -16.70 35.04
#